data_AF-A0A8C8K0J4-F1
#
_entry.id   AF-A0A8C8K0J4-F1
#
_cell.length_a   1.000
_cell.length_b   1.000
_cell.length_c   1.000
_cell.angle_alpha   90.00
_cell.angle_beta   90.00
_cell.angle_gamma   90.00
#
_symmetry.space_group_name_H-M   'P 1'
#
loop_
_entity.id
_entity.type
_entity.pdbx_description
1 polymer ?
#
loop_
_entity_poly.entity_id
_entity_poly.type
_entity_poly.pdbx_seq_one_letter_code
_entity_poly.pdbx_strand_id
1 'polypeptide(L)'
;MDDQQANHAGGPLDAMPSGARCSNTATNGSNVNAPMLTRCSVGKDLHFNCITIIYGPVHPGGEMIDQQVPVYDQSKEKQNILHIRDEIKKHQKIKSETILEGIETQSTSVLNKVYTELYIVTCDSTSINKEHEVWQAETAHLKDYSEASVIKCQDLFKPAEDETIRCVMTKGIAGIGKTVAAQKLNLDWANGKENQDLDFLFLLSFRKLNLRKGPYSLHELLQLFYPELKDINVRKMYDEHKVLFILDGLDESQLPLEFDEIENRLISDVSESASLDVLLTNLITGRLLPGALLWITSRPVAANQIPREYCHRVTEIRGFNDAQKDEYFRKHIRDPEMASRIISDIKATRSLYIMCHVPVFCWMAVTVLQDILSKDRKSGSKPRSLPTTLSEMYMHYIKIQTSISFEKHGPTQGKQLSLMSNKDIIVKLGKLAYQNLDSQNVLFTEQDLTNCGISVMEAATCPGLCTELVELENGLYPKKVYCFVHLSVQEFFAALYAFHEFVNGRIDSVKAFIKKRKGGTLLDFLKGALDRALDSKNGHLDLFARFLLGISHDSSRAILQDILGKTTSGSECNKKLIGYIKMLKRKDLSPERCINLIHCLLQLKDRTILQNDNNNQVSPSDTQPTPFQCSLLAYMFIMSEKPEEFDFRNNKTSEEAFRRLTPALLSCTRALLNFCDITTLQCATVASVLQSENSRLTVLDLGHNNLGDEGVIRLCCGLRNPNCKVETLNLRHNHVGHRGVNELCKVLTVSTSKLLTLDLSCNDLTDLGVAFLAWACCKLQALRLSGCLITKKGSSFLALVLRSNPFQMKELDLSYNPLGDLVDFPSELEKLEVDYREENRRKQGLRKYISDASELTLDPSTANGFLSLSEGNRTVTRQKKEQKNYPSTHERFDKCNQVLCKEGLCGRHYLEVECLHDVHIGMAYKRLERKGAGDNVTLGQNAVSWTLYASKDKFHAQHKKIIHNLRLPEIKSNESYRIGVFLDWPAGILSFYNISSESDKLTHLYAFHTTFTEPLYLGLRLQAPTSTISLIVK
;
A
#
# COMPACT_ATOMS: atom_id res chain seq x y z
N MET A 1 -40.78 -24.37 -23.26
CA MET A 1 -40.85 -25.09 -24.54
C MET A 1 -39.51 -25.79 -24.73
N ASP A 2 -39.09 -26.59 -23.74
CA ASP A 2 -39.57 -27.93 -23.31
C ASP A 2 -38.58 -28.93 -23.93
N ASP A 3 -37.61 -29.40 -23.14
CA ASP A 3 -37.58 -30.73 -22.45
C ASP A 3 -36.77 -31.72 -23.30
N GLN A 4 -35.80 -32.55 -22.87
CA GLN A 4 -35.29 -33.11 -21.60
C GLN A 4 -33.79 -33.51 -21.85
N GLN A 5 -32.83 -33.33 -20.92
CA GLN A 5 -32.36 -34.31 -19.90
C GLN A 5 -32.27 -35.79 -20.33
N ALA A 6 -31.37 -36.67 -19.86
CA ALA A 6 -30.04 -36.62 -19.23
C ALA A 6 -29.62 -38.10 -18.95
N ASN A 7 -28.32 -38.30 -18.70
CA ASN A 7 -27.72 -39.27 -17.77
C ASN A 7 -27.31 -40.72 -18.18
N HIS A 8 -25.97 -40.88 -18.14
CA HIS A 8 -25.16 -41.86 -17.38
C HIS A 8 -25.34 -43.37 -17.55
N ALA A 9 -24.23 -44.04 -17.90
CA ALA A 9 -23.59 -45.05 -17.03
C ALA A 9 -22.16 -45.34 -17.51
N GLY A 10 -21.21 -45.42 -16.57
CA GLY A 10 -19.86 -45.93 -16.81
C GLY A 10 -19.74 -47.43 -16.58
N GLY A 11 -18.68 -48.04 -17.12
CA GLY A 11 -18.22 -49.38 -16.74
C GLY A 11 -17.54 -50.15 -17.88
N PRO A 12 -16.45 -50.91 -17.62
CA PRO A 12 -15.36 -51.17 -18.57
C PRO A 12 -15.40 -52.58 -19.20
N LEU A 13 -14.77 -52.78 -20.36
CA LEU A 13 -14.45 -54.10 -20.92
C LEU A 13 -13.19 -54.07 -21.82
N ASP A 14 -12.14 -54.75 -21.32
CA ASP A 14 -11.27 -55.73 -21.97
C ASP A 14 -10.54 -55.50 -23.32
N ALA A 15 -9.21 -55.49 -23.18
CA ALA A 15 -8.12 -56.09 -23.97
C ALA A 15 -8.28 -56.59 -25.44
N MET A 16 -7.31 -56.12 -26.26
CA MET A 16 -6.61 -56.73 -27.44
C MET A 16 -7.37 -56.82 -28.80
N PRO A 17 -6.68 -56.84 -29.99
CA PRO A 17 -5.24 -56.93 -30.24
C PRO A 17 -4.64 -55.89 -31.22
N SER A 18 -3.31 -55.89 -31.23
CA SER A 18 -2.33 -55.12 -31.98
C SER A 18 -2.33 -55.31 -33.51
N GLY A 19 -2.15 -54.19 -34.24
CA GLY A 19 -1.36 -54.17 -35.48
C GLY A 19 -2.10 -53.90 -36.79
N ALA A 20 -2.54 -52.65 -37.03
CA ALA A 20 -2.90 -52.18 -38.37
C ALA A 20 -1.68 -51.46 -39.01
N ARG A 21 -1.20 -51.95 -40.16
CA ARG A 21 -0.23 -51.25 -41.02
C ARG A 21 -0.96 -50.51 -42.13
N CYS A 22 -0.91 -49.17 -42.14
CA CYS A 22 -1.27 -48.35 -43.29
C CYS A 22 0.00 -47.96 -44.06
N SER A 23 0.03 -48.17 -45.38
CA SER A 23 1.10 -47.69 -46.26
C SER A 23 0.50 -46.89 -47.42
N ASN A 24 0.94 -45.65 -47.62
CA ASN A 24 0.63 -44.82 -48.79
C ASN A 24 1.90 -44.55 -49.59
N THR A 25 1.85 -44.73 -50.90
CA THR A 25 2.95 -44.46 -51.85
C THR A 25 2.55 -43.35 -52.82
N ALA A 26 3.43 -42.37 -53.05
CA ALA A 26 3.25 -41.31 -54.04
C ALA A 26 4.49 -41.20 -54.95
N THR A 27 4.27 -40.90 -56.23
CA THR A 27 5.34 -40.70 -57.22
C THR A 27 5.70 -39.23 -57.40
N ASN A 28 6.94 -38.99 -57.86
CA ASN A 28 7.62 -37.70 -57.98
C ASN A 28 6.71 -36.51 -58.34
N GLY A 29 6.74 -35.49 -57.49
CA GLY A 29 6.05 -34.21 -57.68
C GLY A 29 4.74 -34.03 -56.90
N SER A 30 4.30 -35.03 -56.13
CA SER A 30 3.05 -34.95 -55.34
C SER A 30 3.34 -34.70 -53.85
N ASN A 31 2.62 -33.76 -53.23
CA ASN A 31 2.63 -33.56 -51.77
C ASN A 31 1.79 -34.64 -51.07
N VAL A 32 2.40 -35.39 -50.15
CA VAL A 32 1.70 -36.33 -49.27
C VAL A 32 1.40 -35.62 -47.95
N ASN A 33 0.13 -35.31 -47.68
CA ASN A 33 -0.27 -34.86 -46.35
C ASN A 33 -0.16 -36.04 -45.37
N ALA A 34 0.49 -35.82 -44.23
CA ALA A 34 0.72 -36.84 -43.21
C ALA A 34 -0.60 -37.54 -42.79
N PRO A 35 -0.60 -38.86 -42.55
CA PRO A 35 -1.80 -39.55 -42.08
C PRO A 35 -2.22 -39.02 -40.70
N MET A 36 -3.47 -38.61 -40.56
CA MET A 36 -4.02 -38.08 -39.31
C MET A 36 -4.62 -39.22 -38.47
N LEU A 37 -3.99 -39.57 -37.35
CA LEU A 37 -4.54 -40.51 -36.37
C LEU A 37 -5.41 -39.73 -35.38
N THR A 38 -6.73 -39.86 -35.45
CA THR A 38 -7.64 -39.26 -34.47
C THR A 38 -8.15 -40.32 -33.50
N ARG A 39 -8.08 -40.01 -32.19
CA ARG A 39 -8.60 -40.82 -31.06
C ARG A 39 -7.93 -42.19 -30.83
N CYS A 40 -6.60 -42.27 -30.89
CA CYS A 40 -5.84 -43.45 -30.46
C CYS A 40 -4.84 -43.09 -29.34
N SER A 41 -4.78 -43.90 -28.27
CA SER A 41 -3.76 -43.81 -27.23
C SER A 41 -2.63 -44.80 -27.53
N VAL A 42 -1.41 -44.29 -27.74
CA VAL A 42 -0.24 -45.08 -28.11
C VAL A 42 0.65 -45.24 -26.88
N GLY A 43 0.81 -46.47 -26.40
CA GLY A 43 1.50 -46.77 -25.14
C GLY A 43 3.03 -46.87 -25.21
N LYS A 44 3.66 -46.69 -26.38
CA LYS A 44 5.13 -46.65 -26.60
C LYS A 44 5.49 -45.87 -27.87
N ASP A 45 6.77 -45.51 -28.01
CA ASP A 45 7.33 -44.69 -29.10
C ASP A 45 6.92 -45.13 -30.51
N LEU A 46 6.50 -44.17 -31.33
CA LEU A 46 6.14 -44.31 -32.73
C LEU A 46 7.37 -44.05 -33.62
N HIS A 47 7.87 -45.08 -34.32
CA HIS A 47 8.94 -44.94 -35.30
C HIS A 47 8.37 -44.76 -36.72
N PHE A 48 8.64 -43.61 -37.34
CA PHE A 48 8.37 -43.37 -38.76
C PHE A 48 9.64 -43.63 -39.57
N ASN A 49 9.60 -44.63 -40.47
CA ASN A 49 10.70 -44.92 -41.38
C ASN A 49 10.36 -44.39 -42.77
N CYS A 50 11.03 -43.31 -43.19
CA CYS A 50 10.89 -42.74 -44.53
C CYS A 50 11.99 -43.30 -45.43
N ILE A 51 11.64 -44.09 -46.45
CA ILE A 51 12.58 -44.63 -47.43
C ILE A 51 12.40 -43.86 -48.74
N THR A 52 13.40 -43.08 -49.13
CA THR A 52 13.42 -42.36 -50.42
C THR A 52 14.23 -43.15 -51.43
N ILE A 53 13.60 -43.63 -52.51
CA ILE A 53 14.29 -44.31 -53.62
C ILE A 53 14.29 -43.35 -54.82
N ILE A 54 15.48 -42.89 -55.23
CA ILE A 54 15.65 -42.02 -56.40
C ILE A 54 16.10 -42.88 -57.58
N TYR A 55 15.28 -42.98 -58.63
CA TYR A 55 15.70 -43.53 -59.91
C TYR A 55 16.13 -42.38 -60.84
N GLY A 56 17.40 -42.35 -61.23
CA GLY A 56 17.92 -41.43 -62.25
C GLY A 56 17.72 -41.99 -63.67
N PRO A 57 17.64 -41.13 -64.70
CA PRO A 57 17.48 -41.56 -66.09
C PRO A 57 18.80 -42.11 -66.65
N VAL A 58 18.69 -43.24 -67.35
CA VAL A 58 19.79 -43.90 -68.07
C VAL A 58 20.01 -43.19 -69.41
N HIS A 59 21.23 -42.69 -69.64
CA HIS A 59 21.75 -42.39 -70.98
C HIS A 59 22.82 -43.43 -71.36
N PRO A 60 22.82 -43.95 -72.60
CA PRO A 60 23.81 -44.93 -73.04
C PRO A 60 25.06 -44.21 -73.60
N GLY A 61 26.21 -44.48 -72.98
CA GLY A 61 27.54 -44.16 -73.53
C GLY A 61 28.38 -43.24 -72.64
N GLY A 62 29.38 -43.82 -71.97
CA GLY A 62 30.40 -43.09 -71.23
C GLY A 62 30.94 -43.90 -70.05
N GLU A 63 32.23 -44.23 -70.10
CA GLU A 63 32.96 -45.10 -69.18
C GLU A 63 32.94 -44.65 -67.71
N MET A 64 33.09 -45.63 -66.81
CA MET A 64 33.20 -45.41 -65.37
C MET A 64 34.43 -44.57 -65.01
N ILE A 65 34.19 -43.43 -64.39
CA ILE A 65 35.16 -42.79 -63.50
C ILE A 65 34.53 -42.80 -62.11
N ASP A 66 35.21 -43.48 -61.21
CA ASP A 66 34.93 -43.55 -59.78
C ASP A 66 35.07 -42.14 -59.18
N GLN A 67 33.96 -41.44 -58.97
CA GLN A 67 33.91 -40.25 -58.11
C GLN A 67 33.30 -40.65 -56.78
N GLN A 68 34.18 -40.88 -55.80
CA GLN A 68 33.82 -40.88 -54.39
C GLN A 68 33.05 -39.59 -54.06
N VAL A 69 31.75 -39.73 -53.80
CA VAL A 69 30.95 -38.68 -53.16
C VAL A 69 31.45 -38.56 -51.72
N PRO A 70 31.81 -37.36 -51.22
CA PRO A 70 32.27 -37.22 -49.85
C PRO A 70 31.11 -37.53 -48.90
N VAL A 71 31.29 -38.55 -48.07
CA VAL A 71 30.45 -38.80 -46.90
C VAL A 71 30.56 -37.58 -45.99
N TYR A 72 29.48 -36.80 -45.91
CA TYR A 72 29.36 -35.64 -45.02
C TYR A 72 29.47 -36.11 -43.57
N ASP A 73 30.52 -35.67 -42.88
CA ASP A 73 30.90 -36.12 -41.53
C ASP A 73 30.04 -35.42 -40.46
N GLN A 74 28.92 -36.03 -40.07
CA GLN A 74 28.02 -35.53 -39.01
C GLN A 74 28.71 -35.35 -37.64
N SER A 75 29.88 -35.96 -37.43
CA SER A 75 30.62 -35.85 -36.16
C SER A 75 31.37 -34.52 -36.02
N LYS A 76 31.87 -33.96 -37.14
CA LYS A 76 32.54 -32.65 -37.19
C LYS A 76 31.58 -31.48 -36.98
N GLU A 77 30.38 -31.53 -37.57
CA GLU A 77 29.35 -30.50 -37.36
C GLU A 77 28.91 -30.41 -35.89
N LYS A 78 28.67 -31.56 -35.23
CA LYS A 78 28.32 -31.58 -33.79
C LYS A 78 29.44 -31.05 -32.90
N GLN A 79 30.70 -31.36 -33.21
CA GLN A 79 31.86 -30.80 -32.49
C GLN A 79 31.99 -29.28 -32.69
N ASN A 80 31.73 -28.78 -33.90
CA ASN A 80 31.73 -27.35 -34.19
C ASN A 80 30.65 -26.59 -33.42
N ILE A 81 29.43 -27.12 -33.33
CA ILE A 81 28.33 -26.49 -32.58
C ILE A 81 28.63 -26.44 -31.08
N LEU A 82 29.20 -27.52 -30.51
CA LEU A 82 29.62 -27.55 -29.10
C LEU A 82 30.76 -26.55 -28.81
N HIS A 83 31.74 -26.45 -29.71
CA HIS A 83 32.82 -25.47 -29.60
C HIS A 83 32.28 -24.04 -29.61
N ILE A 84 31.35 -23.73 -30.51
CA ILE A 84 30.73 -22.40 -30.63
C ILE A 84 29.90 -22.07 -29.39
N ARG A 85 29.15 -23.04 -28.86
CA ARG A 85 28.44 -22.89 -27.59
C ARG A 85 29.41 -22.49 -26.47
N ASP A 86 30.55 -23.17 -26.37
CA ASP A 86 31.53 -22.90 -25.32
C ASP A 86 32.21 -21.54 -25.50
N GLU A 87 32.47 -21.10 -26.74
CA GLU A 87 32.97 -19.75 -27.04
C GLU A 87 31.93 -18.66 -26.69
N ILE A 88 30.65 -18.88 -27.02
CA ILE A 88 29.56 -17.97 -26.61
C ILE A 88 29.47 -17.91 -25.08
N LYS A 89 29.56 -19.05 -24.38
CA LYS A 89 29.60 -19.08 -22.91
C LYS A 89 30.78 -18.29 -22.35
N LYS A 90 31.98 -18.42 -22.91
CA LYS A 90 33.16 -17.63 -22.49
C LYS A 90 32.95 -16.13 -22.70
N HIS A 91 32.50 -15.72 -23.88
CA HIS A 91 32.23 -14.32 -24.21
C HIS A 91 31.17 -13.70 -23.29
N GLN A 92 30.10 -14.44 -23.04
CA GLN A 92 29.01 -14.00 -22.16
C GLN A 92 29.43 -13.96 -20.69
N LYS A 93 30.25 -14.91 -20.25
CA LYS A 93 30.84 -14.92 -18.91
C LYS A 93 31.65 -13.65 -18.66
N ILE A 94 32.59 -13.32 -19.54
CA ILE A 94 33.41 -12.10 -19.42
C ILE A 94 32.53 -10.84 -19.37
N LYS A 95 31.50 -10.77 -20.22
CA LYS A 95 30.59 -9.61 -20.28
C LYS A 95 29.64 -9.48 -19.08
N SER A 96 29.29 -10.59 -18.42
CA SER A 96 28.29 -10.62 -17.33
C SER A 96 28.90 -10.80 -15.93
N GLU A 97 30.20 -11.09 -15.82
CA GLU A 97 30.92 -11.25 -14.54
C GLU A 97 31.04 -9.94 -13.75
N THR A 98 31.09 -8.81 -14.45
CA THR A 98 31.22 -7.47 -13.88
C THR A 98 29.94 -6.67 -14.04
N ILE A 99 29.39 -6.16 -12.94
CA ILE A 99 28.42 -5.06 -13.02
C ILE A 99 29.20 -3.75 -12.99
N LEU A 100 28.92 -2.86 -13.95
CA LEU A 100 29.33 -1.46 -13.83
C LEU A 100 28.37 -0.75 -12.86
N GLU A 101 28.71 -0.75 -11.57
CA GLU A 101 28.15 0.20 -10.61
C GLU A 101 28.79 1.58 -10.85
N GLY A 102 28.41 2.24 -11.95
CA GLY A 102 29.18 3.37 -12.49
C GLY A 102 30.50 2.93 -13.14
N ILE A 103 31.19 3.83 -13.87
CA ILE A 103 32.28 3.45 -14.77
C ILE A 103 33.70 3.64 -14.17
N GLU A 104 34.38 2.50 -14.13
CA GLU A 104 35.82 2.15 -14.30
C GLU A 104 36.88 2.18 -13.20
N THR A 105 36.74 2.85 -12.04
CA THR A 105 37.93 2.88 -11.13
C THR A 105 37.70 2.76 -9.63
N GLN A 106 36.50 2.45 -9.16
CA GLN A 106 36.32 2.07 -7.74
C GLN A 106 35.44 0.83 -7.63
N SER A 107 36.12 -0.31 -7.45
CA SER A 107 35.62 -1.68 -7.28
C SER A 107 34.74 -2.23 -8.41
N THR A 108 35.37 -2.92 -9.37
CA THR A 108 34.71 -4.03 -10.07
C THR A 108 34.27 -5.04 -9.03
N SER A 109 32.98 -5.05 -8.71
CA SER A 109 32.42 -6.06 -7.83
C SER A 109 31.98 -7.24 -8.71
N VAL A 110 32.40 -8.45 -8.31
CA VAL A 110 31.95 -9.67 -8.98
C VAL A 110 30.44 -9.78 -8.72
N LEU A 111 29.62 -9.82 -9.77
CA LEU A 111 28.15 -9.88 -9.67
C LEU A 111 27.70 -10.90 -8.62
N ASN A 112 28.34 -12.07 -8.58
CA ASN A 112 28.03 -13.14 -7.62
C ASN A 112 28.27 -12.79 -6.14
N LYS A 113 29.16 -11.85 -5.81
CA LYS A 113 29.44 -11.43 -4.42
C LYS A 113 28.42 -10.43 -3.89
N VAL A 114 27.78 -9.70 -4.80
CA VAL A 114 26.98 -8.50 -4.50
C VAL A 114 25.50 -8.72 -4.78
N TYR A 115 25.18 -9.66 -5.67
CA TYR A 115 23.82 -10.05 -5.99
C TYR A 115 23.05 -10.50 -4.74
N THR A 116 21.85 -9.93 -4.60
CA THR A 116 20.83 -10.32 -3.63
C THR A 116 19.65 -10.81 -4.45
N GLU A 117 19.15 -12.00 -4.14
CA GLU A 117 18.11 -12.67 -4.93
C GLU A 117 16.84 -11.80 -4.95
N LEU A 118 16.30 -11.55 -6.14
CA LEU A 118 15.12 -10.71 -6.31
C LEU A 118 13.85 -11.51 -6.10
N TYR A 119 12.86 -10.90 -5.43
CA TYR A 119 11.56 -11.50 -5.22
C TYR A 119 10.67 -11.32 -6.46
N ILE A 120 10.38 -12.42 -7.16
CA ILE A 120 9.55 -12.45 -8.38
C ILE A 120 8.26 -13.25 -8.10
N VAL A 121 7.12 -12.73 -8.55
CA VAL A 121 5.80 -13.35 -8.35
C VAL A 121 5.05 -13.51 -9.68
N THR A 122 4.16 -14.49 -9.79
CA THR A 122 3.22 -14.61 -10.93
C THR A 122 2.09 -13.60 -10.82
N CYS A 123 1.71 -12.97 -11.93
CA CYS A 123 0.62 -11.99 -11.96
C CYS A 123 -0.49 -12.46 -12.90
N ASP A 124 -1.63 -12.89 -12.33
CA ASP A 124 -2.81 -13.30 -13.11
C ASP A 124 -3.72 -12.10 -13.44
N SER A 125 -3.66 -11.05 -12.62
CA SER A 125 -4.59 -9.91 -12.68
C SER A 125 -4.34 -8.99 -13.88
N THR A 126 -5.44 -8.66 -14.56
CA THR A 126 -5.55 -7.75 -15.73
C THR A 126 -5.38 -6.27 -15.39
N SER A 127 -5.20 -5.91 -14.11
CA SER A 127 -5.13 -4.52 -13.68
C SER A 127 -3.87 -3.84 -14.22
N ILE A 128 -4.06 -3.00 -15.25
CA ILE A 128 -3.03 -2.12 -15.78
C ILE A 128 -2.65 -1.15 -14.67
N ASN A 129 -1.52 -1.38 -14.03
CA ASN A 129 -1.02 -0.50 -12.98
C ASN A 129 -0.44 0.76 -13.63
N LYS A 130 -1.31 1.75 -13.93
CA LYS A 130 -0.96 3.04 -14.56
C LYS A 130 -0.26 4.02 -13.59
N GLU A 131 0.08 3.56 -12.39
CA GLU A 131 0.66 4.33 -11.29
C GLU A 131 2.16 4.61 -11.53
N HIS A 132 2.64 5.77 -11.05
CA HIS A 132 4.06 6.13 -11.07
C HIS A 132 4.93 5.10 -10.31
N GLU A 133 6.17 4.91 -10.74
CA GLU A 133 7.08 3.86 -10.25
C GLU A 133 7.38 3.95 -8.75
N VAL A 134 7.49 5.19 -8.24
CA VAL A 134 7.71 5.46 -6.82
C VAL A 134 6.51 4.98 -5.98
N TRP A 135 5.29 5.04 -6.52
CA TRP A 135 4.10 4.59 -5.82
C TRP A 135 4.05 3.08 -5.67
N GLN A 136 4.46 2.36 -6.71
CA GLN A 136 4.50 0.90 -6.67
C GLN A 136 5.55 0.44 -5.65
N ALA A 137 6.68 1.14 -5.51
CA ALA A 137 7.66 0.86 -4.47
C ALA A 137 7.13 1.14 -3.05
N GLU A 138 6.45 2.28 -2.85
CA GLU A 138 5.95 2.71 -1.55
C GLU A 138 4.74 1.87 -1.06
N THR A 139 3.96 1.31 -1.98
CA THR A 139 2.76 0.50 -1.68
C THR A 139 2.96 -1.02 -1.81
N ALA A 140 4.13 -1.47 -2.27
CA ALA A 140 4.41 -2.90 -2.46
C ALA A 140 4.21 -3.74 -1.20
N HIS A 141 4.49 -3.18 -0.02
CA HIS A 141 4.29 -3.85 1.28
C HIS A 141 2.81 -4.01 1.68
N LEU A 142 1.89 -3.35 0.98
CA LEU A 142 0.45 -3.29 1.31
C LEU A 142 -0.44 -4.09 0.35
N LYS A 143 0.07 -4.54 -0.79
CA LYS A 143 -0.72 -5.24 -1.81
C LYS A 143 -0.82 -6.73 -1.49
N ASP A 144 -2.03 -7.28 -1.68
CA ASP A 144 -2.34 -8.71 -1.47
C ASP A 144 -1.88 -9.52 -2.69
N TYR A 145 -0.92 -10.42 -2.47
CA TYR A 145 -0.35 -11.30 -3.49
C TYR A 145 -0.34 -12.77 -3.02
N SER A 146 -1.23 -13.10 -2.09
CA SER A 146 -1.40 -14.46 -1.57
C SER A 146 -1.66 -15.52 -2.64
N GLU A 147 -2.34 -15.16 -3.72
CA GLU A 147 -2.55 -16.04 -4.88
C GLU A 147 -1.32 -16.16 -5.79
N ALA A 148 -0.30 -15.31 -5.63
CA ALA A 148 0.85 -15.25 -6.51
C ALA A 148 1.97 -16.19 -6.04
N SER A 149 2.21 -17.25 -6.80
CA SER A 149 3.34 -18.14 -6.56
C SER A 149 4.67 -17.38 -6.67
N VAL A 150 5.53 -17.52 -5.66
CA VAL A 150 6.89 -16.99 -5.70
C VAL A 150 7.71 -17.86 -6.63
N ILE A 151 8.23 -17.26 -7.68
CA ILE A 151 9.02 -17.97 -8.70
C ILE A 151 10.46 -17.47 -8.62
N LYS A 152 11.42 -18.38 -8.58
CA LYS A 152 12.83 -18.02 -8.75
C LYS A 152 13.11 -17.73 -10.22
N CYS A 153 14.08 -16.86 -10.50
CA CYS A 153 14.47 -16.50 -11.87
C CYS A 153 14.75 -17.73 -12.75
N GLN A 154 15.33 -18.79 -12.19
CA GLN A 154 15.63 -20.05 -12.87
C GLN A 154 14.38 -20.90 -13.21
N ASP A 155 13.26 -20.68 -12.51
CA ASP A 155 12.03 -21.47 -12.62
C ASP A 155 10.98 -20.80 -13.53
N LEU A 156 11.32 -19.68 -14.19
CA LEU A 156 10.40 -18.89 -15.01
C LEU A 156 9.68 -19.72 -16.09
N PHE A 157 10.38 -20.67 -16.71
CA PHE A 157 9.87 -21.53 -17.78
C PHE A 157 9.42 -22.92 -17.31
N LYS A 158 9.38 -23.18 -15.99
CA LYS A 158 8.87 -24.47 -15.48
C LYS A 158 7.34 -24.50 -15.60
N PRO A 159 6.75 -25.48 -16.31
CA PRO A 159 5.32 -25.57 -16.49
C PRO A 159 4.61 -25.95 -15.19
N ALA A 160 3.41 -25.41 -14.97
CA ALA A 160 2.43 -26.04 -14.08
C ALA A 160 1.76 -27.21 -14.84
N GLU A 161 1.11 -28.15 -14.15
CA GLU A 161 0.44 -29.29 -14.80
C GLU A 161 -0.43 -28.81 -15.99
N ASP A 162 -0.21 -29.37 -17.19
CA ASP A 162 -0.87 -29.08 -18.47
C ASP A 162 -0.59 -27.72 -19.19
N GLU A 163 0.42 -26.92 -18.81
CA GLU A 163 0.76 -25.67 -19.51
C GLU A 163 2.02 -25.73 -20.39
N THR A 164 1.97 -25.23 -21.64
CA THR A 164 3.14 -24.98 -22.48
C THR A 164 3.55 -23.51 -22.44
N ILE A 165 4.74 -23.20 -21.93
CA ILE A 165 5.20 -21.82 -21.74
C ILE A 165 6.30 -21.49 -22.74
N ARG A 166 5.97 -20.65 -23.72
CA ARG A 166 6.94 -20.15 -24.70
C ARG A 166 7.47 -18.77 -24.36
N CYS A 167 6.57 -17.84 -23.98
CA CYS A 167 6.89 -16.44 -23.76
C CYS A 167 6.55 -16.02 -22.32
N VAL A 168 7.56 -15.53 -21.60
CA VAL A 168 7.45 -14.99 -20.25
C VAL A 168 7.69 -13.49 -20.29
N MET A 169 6.73 -12.71 -19.78
CA MET A 169 6.82 -11.26 -19.66
C MET A 169 7.05 -10.87 -18.19
N THR A 170 8.20 -10.31 -17.87
CA THR A 170 8.52 -9.83 -16.52
C THR A 170 8.39 -8.31 -16.42
N LYS A 171 7.44 -7.88 -15.59
CA LYS A 171 7.18 -6.47 -15.28
C LYS A 171 7.96 -6.04 -14.05
N GLY A 172 8.35 -4.78 -13.99
CA GLY A 172 8.92 -4.20 -12.78
C GLY A 172 9.24 -2.72 -12.95
N ILE A 173 9.23 -1.97 -11.86
CA ILE A 173 9.57 -0.54 -11.89
C ILE A 173 11.03 -0.30 -12.28
N ALA A 174 11.37 0.93 -12.66
CA ALA A 174 12.76 1.29 -12.91
C ALA A 174 13.63 1.05 -11.66
N GLY A 175 14.88 0.64 -11.88
CA GLY A 175 15.84 0.41 -10.80
C GLY A 175 15.59 -0.84 -9.97
N ILE A 176 14.50 -1.59 -10.21
CA ILE A 176 14.14 -2.78 -9.41
C ILE A 176 15.07 -3.98 -9.61
N GLY A 177 15.92 -3.94 -10.64
CA GLY A 177 16.89 -5.00 -10.94
C GLY A 177 16.54 -5.92 -12.11
N LYS A 178 15.60 -5.55 -13.01
CA LYS A 178 15.25 -6.34 -14.22
C LYS A 178 16.48 -6.75 -15.04
N THR A 179 17.28 -5.78 -15.47
CA THR A 179 18.52 -6.01 -16.23
C THR A 179 19.54 -6.83 -15.44
N VAL A 180 19.65 -6.61 -14.12
CA VAL A 180 20.54 -7.39 -13.24
C VAL A 180 20.09 -8.85 -13.15
N ALA A 181 18.78 -9.12 -13.14
CA ALA A 181 18.22 -10.47 -13.17
C ALA A 181 18.54 -11.18 -14.48
N ALA A 182 18.37 -10.49 -15.62
CA ALA A 182 18.71 -11.01 -16.94
C ALA A 182 20.21 -11.33 -17.06
N GLN A 183 21.07 -10.42 -16.60
CA GLN A 183 22.52 -10.64 -16.55
C GLN A 183 22.91 -11.79 -15.62
N LYS A 184 22.24 -11.93 -14.47
CA LYS A 184 22.51 -13.00 -13.50
C LYS A 184 22.17 -14.37 -14.08
N LEU A 185 21.02 -14.53 -14.72
CA LEU A 185 20.63 -15.78 -15.38
C LEU A 185 21.63 -16.12 -16.50
N ASN A 186 22.01 -15.13 -17.30
CA ASN A 186 23.04 -15.28 -18.34
C ASN A 186 24.39 -15.76 -17.76
N LEU A 187 24.82 -15.16 -16.64
CA LEU A 187 26.07 -15.52 -15.97
C LEU A 187 26.04 -16.93 -15.37
N ASP A 188 24.91 -17.35 -14.78
CA ASP A 188 24.77 -18.68 -14.19
C ASP A 188 24.72 -19.79 -15.25
N TRP A 189 24.06 -19.52 -16.39
CA TRP A 189 24.10 -20.39 -17.56
C TRP A 189 25.52 -20.53 -18.12
N ALA A 190 26.23 -19.41 -18.30
CA ALA A 190 27.61 -19.39 -18.80
C ALA A 190 28.61 -20.07 -17.85
N ASN A 191 28.37 -20.03 -16.54
CA ASN A 191 29.18 -20.71 -15.53
C ASN A 191 28.83 -22.19 -15.34
N GLY A 192 27.84 -22.72 -16.03
CA GLY A 192 27.45 -24.12 -15.90
C GLY A 192 26.67 -24.44 -14.63
N LYS A 193 26.12 -23.44 -13.93
CA LYS A 193 25.44 -23.64 -12.64
C LYS A 193 23.97 -24.03 -12.80
N GLU A 194 23.23 -23.27 -13.61
CA GLU A 194 21.77 -23.39 -13.76
C GLU A 194 21.36 -23.36 -15.25
N ASN A 195 20.12 -23.75 -15.55
CA ASN A 195 19.50 -23.74 -16.90
C ASN A 195 20.34 -24.44 -17.99
N GLN A 196 21.05 -25.52 -17.64
CA GLN A 196 21.88 -26.29 -18.58
C GLN A 196 21.05 -27.15 -19.57
N ASP A 197 19.73 -27.14 -19.44
CA ASP A 197 18.80 -27.67 -20.44
C ASP A 197 18.74 -26.81 -21.71
N LEU A 198 19.24 -25.58 -21.66
CA LEU A 198 19.33 -24.66 -22.80
C LEU A 198 20.68 -24.82 -23.51
N ASP A 199 20.63 -25.04 -24.82
CA ASP A 199 21.81 -25.14 -25.67
C ASP A 199 22.38 -23.76 -26.01
N PHE A 200 21.50 -22.79 -26.27
CA PHE A 200 21.89 -21.41 -26.60
C PHE A 200 21.03 -20.40 -25.85
N LEU A 201 21.68 -19.34 -25.38
CA LEU A 201 21.04 -18.20 -24.72
C LEU A 201 21.54 -16.91 -25.37
N PHE A 202 20.63 -16.09 -25.88
CA PHE A 202 20.94 -14.81 -26.52
C PHE A 202 20.30 -13.66 -25.74
N LEU A 203 21.13 -12.78 -25.17
CA LEU A 203 20.70 -11.59 -24.42
C LEU A 203 20.75 -10.36 -25.33
N LEU A 204 19.58 -9.90 -25.77
CA LEU A 204 19.41 -8.73 -26.63
C LEU A 204 18.71 -7.63 -25.84
N SER A 205 19.28 -6.43 -25.80
CA SER A 205 18.64 -5.28 -25.17
C SER A 205 17.98 -4.40 -26.23
N PHE A 206 16.75 -3.94 -26.00
CA PHE A 206 16.08 -2.98 -26.89
C PHE A 206 16.91 -1.70 -27.06
N ARG A 207 17.67 -1.28 -26.05
CA ARG A 207 18.65 -0.19 -26.17
C ARG A 207 19.63 -0.42 -27.31
N LYS A 208 20.12 -1.65 -27.47
CA LYS A 208 21.08 -2.01 -28.50
C LYS A 208 20.42 -2.28 -29.85
N LEU A 209 19.18 -2.77 -29.84
CA LEU A 209 18.41 -3.05 -31.04
C LEU A 209 17.97 -1.76 -31.75
N ASN A 210 17.55 -0.73 -31.01
CA ASN A 210 17.18 0.57 -31.56
C ASN A 210 18.32 1.27 -32.34
N LEU A 211 19.58 0.91 -32.05
CA LEU A 211 20.77 1.47 -32.70
C LEU A 211 21.03 0.87 -34.08
N ARG A 212 20.25 -0.14 -34.48
CA ARG A 212 20.42 -0.85 -35.75
C ARG A 212 19.37 -0.35 -36.74
N LYS A 213 19.82 0.05 -37.93
CA LYS A 213 18.96 0.51 -39.02
C LYS A 213 19.30 -0.24 -40.30
N GLY A 214 18.29 -0.87 -40.91
CA GLY A 214 18.43 -1.64 -42.13
C GLY A 214 17.64 -2.95 -42.07
N PRO A 215 17.42 -3.60 -43.22
CA PRO A 215 16.87 -4.95 -43.25
C PRO A 215 17.95 -5.95 -42.82
N TYR A 216 17.62 -6.83 -41.90
CA TYR A 216 18.48 -7.93 -41.45
C TYR A 216 17.71 -9.23 -41.53
N SER A 217 18.39 -10.35 -41.73
CA SER A 217 17.84 -11.66 -41.32
C SER A 217 18.07 -11.87 -39.81
N LEU A 218 17.33 -12.78 -39.18
CA LEU A 218 17.50 -13.04 -37.74
C LEU A 218 18.91 -13.57 -37.43
N HIS A 219 19.49 -14.37 -38.33
CA HIS A 219 20.86 -14.87 -38.17
C HIS A 219 21.91 -13.76 -38.35
N GLU A 220 21.76 -12.87 -39.35
CA GLU A 220 22.62 -11.70 -39.51
C GLU A 220 22.57 -10.80 -38.28
N LEU A 221 21.38 -10.60 -37.71
CA LEU A 221 21.21 -9.84 -36.48
C LEU A 221 21.99 -10.47 -35.33
N LEU A 222 21.93 -11.79 -35.17
CA LEU A 222 22.68 -12.50 -34.13
C LEU A 222 24.19 -12.45 -34.35
N GLN A 223 24.67 -12.56 -35.58
CA GLN A 223 26.10 -12.43 -35.91
C GLN A 223 26.67 -11.06 -35.52
N LEU A 224 25.86 -10.00 -35.56
CA LEU A 224 26.29 -8.67 -35.11
C LEU A 224 26.55 -8.61 -33.60
N PHE A 225 25.82 -9.39 -32.80
CA PHE A 225 25.99 -9.44 -31.35
C PHE A 225 26.98 -10.54 -30.90
N TYR A 226 27.06 -11.61 -31.69
CA TYR A 226 27.84 -12.82 -31.45
C TYR A 226 28.61 -13.20 -32.72
N PRO A 227 29.79 -12.57 -32.95
CA PRO A 227 30.62 -12.82 -34.14
C PRO A 227 31.04 -14.27 -34.33
N GLU A 228 30.95 -15.08 -33.28
CA GLU A 228 31.25 -16.52 -33.25
C GLU A 228 30.30 -17.34 -34.14
N LEU A 229 29.19 -16.75 -34.61
CA LEU A 229 28.18 -17.40 -35.45
C LEU A 229 28.44 -17.30 -36.96
N LYS A 230 29.58 -16.76 -37.40
CA LYS A 230 29.85 -16.45 -38.83
C LYS A 230 29.99 -17.67 -39.77
N ASP A 231 30.30 -18.86 -39.25
CA ASP A 231 30.70 -20.03 -40.06
C ASP A 231 29.72 -21.23 -39.98
N ILE A 232 28.46 -21.04 -39.58
CA ILE A 232 27.51 -22.15 -39.31
C ILE A 232 26.37 -22.24 -40.33
N ASN A 233 25.95 -23.46 -40.63
CA ASN A 233 24.73 -23.73 -41.41
C ASN A 233 23.46 -23.44 -40.58
N VAL A 234 22.71 -22.42 -41.01
CA VAL A 234 21.69 -21.69 -40.24
C VAL A 234 20.50 -22.55 -39.77
N ARG A 235 20.05 -23.53 -40.57
CA ARG A 235 18.77 -24.22 -40.33
C ARG A 235 18.82 -25.28 -39.21
N LYS A 236 19.86 -26.12 -39.17
CA LYS A 236 19.95 -27.19 -38.15
C LYS A 236 20.22 -26.66 -36.73
N MET A 237 20.86 -25.50 -36.61
CA MET A 237 21.20 -24.93 -35.30
C MET A 237 19.95 -24.59 -34.49
N TYR A 238 18.95 -23.94 -35.09
CA TYR A 238 17.77 -23.47 -34.36
C TYR A 238 16.64 -24.51 -34.27
N ASP A 239 16.58 -25.47 -35.20
CA ASP A 239 15.53 -26.49 -35.22
C ASP A 239 15.84 -27.68 -34.29
N GLU A 240 17.13 -28.02 -34.08
CA GLU A 240 17.54 -29.18 -33.27
C GLU A 240 17.94 -28.82 -31.82
N HIS A 241 18.02 -27.53 -31.47
CA HIS A 241 18.54 -27.07 -30.18
C HIS A 241 17.54 -26.19 -29.42
N LYS A 242 17.57 -26.26 -28.09
CA LYS A 242 16.72 -25.44 -27.24
C LYS A 242 17.32 -24.05 -27.04
N VAL A 243 16.72 -23.03 -27.65
CA VAL A 243 17.21 -21.64 -27.64
C VAL A 243 16.34 -20.75 -26.76
N LEU A 244 16.97 -19.92 -25.93
CA LEU A 244 16.32 -18.84 -25.16
C LEU A 244 16.77 -17.47 -25.65
N PHE A 245 15.82 -16.62 -26.02
CA PHE A 245 16.04 -15.20 -26.26
C PHE A 245 15.60 -14.39 -25.05
N ILE A 246 16.51 -13.58 -24.51
CA ILE A 246 16.19 -12.60 -23.46
C ILE A 246 16.15 -11.22 -24.12
N LEU A 247 14.96 -10.62 -24.17
CA LEU A 247 14.72 -9.27 -24.68
C LEU A 247 14.59 -8.29 -23.50
N ASP A 248 15.69 -7.59 -23.19
CA ASP A 248 15.75 -6.69 -22.04
C ASP A 248 15.36 -5.24 -22.41
N GLY A 249 14.38 -4.68 -21.68
CA GLY A 249 14.03 -3.25 -21.72
C GLY A 249 13.03 -2.84 -22.80
N LEU A 250 11.91 -3.57 -22.94
CA LEU A 250 10.86 -3.22 -23.93
C LEU A 250 10.33 -1.78 -23.77
N ASP A 251 10.37 -1.23 -22.55
CA ASP A 251 9.99 0.16 -22.28
C ASP A 251 10.83 1.21 -23.01
N GLU A 252 11.98 0.83 -23.53
CA GLU A 252 12.90 1.69 -24.26
C GLU A 252 12.82 1.45 -25.76
N SER A 253 11.94 0.55 -26.23
CA SER A 253 11.73 0.28 -27.66
C SER A 253 11.21 1.53 -28.38
N GLN A 254 11.88 1.89 -29.48
CA GLN A 254 11.38 2.90 -30.43
C GLN A 254 10.77 2.25 -31.69
N LEU A 255 10.72 0.92 -31.71
CA LEU A 255 10.25 0.13 -32.83
C LEU A 255 8.72 0.03 -32.80
N PRO A 256 8.01 0.33 -33.92
CA PRO A 256 6.57 0.15 -34.01
C PRO A 256 6.25 -1.34 -34.14
N LEU A 257 6.01 -2.02 -33.01
CA LEU A 257 5.65 -3.44 -33.01
C LEU A 257 4.18 -3.60 -33.41
N GLU A 258 3.92 -3.94 -34.67
CA GLU A 258 2.57 -4.13 -35.22
C GLU A 258 2.14 -5.59 -35.14
N PHE A 259 1.07 -5.91 -34.41
CA PHE A 259 0.62 -7.29 -34.18
C PHE A 259 -0.62 -7.69 -35.00
N ASP A 260 -1.19 -6.76 -35.78
CA ASP A 260 -2.30 -7.07 -36.66
C ASP A 260 -1.87 -7.99 -37.82
N GLU A 261 -2.47 -9.19 -37.88
CA GLU A 261 -2.09 -10.24 -38.84
C GLU A 261 -2.29 -9.82 -40.32
N ILE A 262 -3.12 -8.81 -40.57
CA ILE A 262 -3.47 -8.30 -41.90
C ILE A 262 -2.43 -7.29 -42.41
N GLU A 263 -1.83 -6.50 -41.52
CA GLU A 263 -0.89 -5.44 -41.88
C GLU A 263 0.58 -5.90 -41.77
N ASN A 264 0.87 -6.94 -40.98
CA ASN A 264 2.22 -7.38 -40.72
C ASN A 264 2.78 -8.35 -41.79
N ARG A 265 4.02 -8.12 -42.23
CA ARG A 265 4.71 -9.01 -43.18
C ARG A 265 5.01 -10.35 -42.51
N LEU A 266 4.53 -11.43 -43.14
CA LEU A 266 4.69 -12.80 -42.66
C LEU A 266 6.10 -13.32 -42.97
N ILE A 267 6.88 -13.62 -41.93
CA ILE A 267 8.23 -14.19 -42.07
C ILE A 267 8.33 -15.46 -41.22
N SER A 268 8.80 -16.53 -41.85
CA SER A 268 8.99 -17.83 -41.21
C SER A 268 10.41 -18.40 -41.40
N ASP A 269 11.18 -17.91 -42.38
CA ASP A 269 12.57 -18.32 -42.60
C ASP A 269 13.55 -17.39 -41.86
N VAL A 270 14.50 -17.98 -41.15
CA VAL A 270 15.57 -17.29 -40.40
C VAL A 270 16.52 -16.53 -41.34
N SER A 271 16.58 -16.93 -42.61
CA SER A 271 17.41 -16.30 -43.65
C SER A 271 16.73 -15.15 -44.40
N GLU A 272 15.43 -14.90 -44.17
CA GLU A 272 14.72 -13.81 -44.87
C GLU A 272 15.01 -12.45 -44.20
N SER A 273 15.40 -11.45 -45.01
CA SER A 273 15.71 -10.11 -44.50
C SER A 273 14.46 -9.23 -44.36
N ALA A 274 14.32 -8.59 -43.20
CA ALA A 274 13.25 -7.63 -42.90
C ALA A 274 13.67 -6.59 -41.86
N SER A 275 12.80 -5.62 -41.61
CA SER A 275 13.00 -4.62 -40.57
C SER A 275 12.91 -5.25 -39.17
N LEU A 276 13.57 -4.62 -38.19
CA LEU A 276 13.71 -5.14 -36.83
C LEU A 276 12.38 -5.32 -36.11
N ASP A 277 11.45 -4.39 -36.32
CA ASP A 277 10.07 -4.47 -35.83
C ASP A 277 9.37 -5.72 -36.35
N VAL A 278 9.45 -6.00 -37.66
CA VAL A 278 8.85 -7.19 -38.28
C VAL A 278 9.50 -8.48 -37.78
N LEU A 279 10.84 -8.52 -37.66
CA LEU A 279 11.55 -9.69 -37.13
C LEU A 279 11.15 -10.01 -35.68
N LEU A 280 11.16 -8.98 -34.81
CA LEU A 280 10.82 -9.15 -33.40
C LEU A 280 9.36 -9.51 -33.22
N THR A 281 8.45 -8.91 -34.00
CA THR A 281 7.03 -9.30 -33.93
C THR A 281 6.83 -10.74 -34.39
N ASN A 282 7.43 -11.18 -35.51
CA ASN A 282 7.32 -12.58 -35.95
C ASN A 282 7.98 -13.58 -34.97
N LEU A 283 9.04 -13.16 -34.26
CA LEU A 283 9.63 -13.93 -33.16
C LEU A 283 8.69 -14.00 -31.94
N ILE A 284 8.05 -12.90 -31.56
CA ILE A 284 7.11 -12.86 -30.43
C ILE A 284 5.85 -13.69 -30.74
N THR A 285 5.27 -13.55 -31.93
CA THR A 285 4.08 -14.33 -32.35
C THR A 285 4.36 -15.82 -32.56
N GLY A 286 5.63 -16.20 -32.69
CA GLY A 286 6.03 -17.61 -32.84
C GLY A 286 5.96 -18.16 -34.25
N ARG A 287 5.83 -17.27 -35.24
CA ARG A 287 5.97 -17.62 -36.66
C ARG A 287 7.42 -17.84 -37.05
N LEU A 288 8.32 -17.06 -36.46
CA LEU A 288 9.77 -17.22 -36.57
C LEU A 288 10.29 -17.95 -35.33
N LEU A 289 10.92 -19.12 -35.53
CA LEU A 289 11.41 -20.01 -34.46
C LEU A 289 10.33 -20.37 -33.41
N PRO A 290 9.34 -21.22 -33.78
CA PRO A 290 8.25 -21.61 -32.88
C PRO A 290 8.75 -22.33 -31.61
N GLY A 291 9.84 -23.10 -31.70
CA GLY A 291 10.45 -23.83 -30.57
C GLY A 291 11.31 -22.98 -29.63
N ALA A 292 11.57 -21.71 -29.95
CA ALA A 292 12.41 -20.85 -29.12
C ALA A 292 11.63 -20.28 -27.93
N LEU A 293 12.29 -20.25 -26.76
CA LEU A 293 11.79 -19.63 -25.55
C LEU A 293 12.10 -18.13 -25.55
N LEU A 294 11.21 -17.33 -25.00
CA LEU A 294 11.32 -15.87 -24.97
C LEU A 294 11.11 -15.33 -23.56
N TRP A 295 12.07 -14.56 -23.06
CA TRP A 295 11.94 -13.81 -21.81
C TRP A 295 12.04 -12.32 -22.09
N ILE A 296 10.96 -11.58 -21.85
CA ILE A 296 10.89 -10.14 -22.10
C ILE A 296 10.82 -9.40 -20.77
N THR A 297 11.65 -8.37 -20.58
CA THR A 297 11.56 -7.48 -19.41
C THR A 297 10.98 -6.12 -19.82
N SER A 298 10.09 -5.57 -19.00
CA SER A 298 9.46 -4.27 -19.29
C SER A 298 8.99 -3.54 -18.03
N ARG A 299 8.73 -2.23 -18.16
CA ARG A 299 7.93 -1.48 -17.18
C ARG A 299 6.44 -1.83 -17.35
N PRO A 300 5.63 -1.79 -16.27
CA PRO A 300 4.21 -2.14 -16.33
C PRO A 300 3.41 -1.41 -17.41
N VAL A 301 3.74 -0.14 -17.68
CA VAL A 301 3.06 0.69 -18.68
C VAL A 301 3.38 0.25 -20.11
N ALA A 302 4.66 -0.04 -20.40
CA ALA A 302 5.12 -0.42 -21.73
C ALA A 302 4.86 -1.89 -22.08
N ALA A 303 4.61 -2.75 -21.08
CA ALA A 303 4.27 -4.15 -21.30
C ALA A 303 3.01 -4.35 -22.15
N ASN A 304 2.14 -3.33 -22.26
CA ASN A 304 0.94 -3.38 -23.10
C ASN A 304 1.23 -3.21 -24.60
N GLN A 305 2.46 -2.90 -24.99
CA GLN A 305 2.84 -2.89 -26.41
C GLN A 305 2.70 -4.29 -27.03
N ILE A 306 2.80 -5.35 -26.23
CA ILE A 306 2.62 -6.73 -26.68
C ILE A 306 1.25 -7.24 -26.21
N PRO A 307 0.39 -7.74 -27.11
CA PRO A 307 -0.89 -8.33 -26.75
C PRO A 307 -0.74 -9.53 -25.78
N ARG A 308 -1.68 -9.66 -24.83
CA ARG A 308 -1.65 -10.71 -23.79
C ARG A 308 -1.67 -12.12 -24.37
N GLU A 309 -2.31 -12.32 -25.51
CA GLU A 309 -2.39 -13.61 -26.22
C GLU A 309 -1.02 -14.21 -26.58
N TYR A 310 0.01 -13.37 -26.78
CA TYR A 310 1.37 -13.83 -27.05
C TYR A 310 2.21 -14.04 -25.77
N CYS A 311 1.71 -13.61 -24.61
CA CYS A 311 2.39 -13.74 -23.32
C CYS A 311 1.75 -14.86 -22.49
N HIS A 312 2.41 -16.03 -22.46
CA HIS A 312 1.88 -17.23 -21.80
C HIS A 312 1.96 -17.11 -20.27
N ARG A 313 2.99 -16.42 -19.77
CA ARG A 313 3.16 -16.15 -18.34
C ARG A 313 3.59 -14.72 -18.10
N VAL A 314 2.98 -14.06 -17.13
CA VAL A 314 3.36 -12.70 -16.71
C VAL A 314 3.88 -12.77 -15.27
N THR A 315 5.09 -12.27 -15.05
CA THR A 315 5.71 -12.19 -13.73
C THR A 315 6.01 -10.75 -13.36
N GLU A 316 6.17 -10.47 -12.07
CA GLU A 316 6.51 -9.14 -11.57
C GLU A 316 7.66 -9.18 -10.55
N ILE A 317 8.69 -8.38 -10.76
CA ILE A 317 9.77 -8.17 -9.78
C ILE A 317 9.31 -7.14 -8.77
N ARG A 318 9.19 -7.57 -7.50
CA ARG A 318 8.69 -6.71 -6.42
C ARG A 318 9.77 -5.80 -5.87
N GLY A 319 10.98 -6.31 -5.64
CA GLY A 319 12.08 -5.60 -4.96
C GLY A 319 12.62 -6.40 -3.78
N PHE A 320 13.27 -5.72 -2.84
CA PHE A 320 13.81 -6.33 -1.62
C PHE A 320 12.82 -6.31 -0.47
N ASN A 321 12.57 -7.48 0.13
CA ASN A 321 11.91 -7.57 1.42
C ASN A 321 12.83 -7.08 2.56
N ASP A 322 12.32 -6.97 3.79
CA ASP A 322 13.06 -6.39 4.90
C ASP A 322 14.35 -7.17 5.26
N ALA A 323 14.35 -8.50 5.09
CA ALA A 323 15.55 -9.32 5.29
C ALA A 323 16.59 -9.13 4.18
N GLN A 324 16.15 -9.05 2.92
CA GLN A 324 16.99 -8.82 1.75
C GLN A 324 17.62 -7.42 1.75
N LYS A 325 16.92 -6.40 2.27
CA LYS A 325 17.49 -5.06 2.49
C LYS A 325 18.71 -5.14 3.40
N ASP A 326 18.55 -5.79 4.57
CA ASP A 326 19.64 -5.95 5.52
C ASP A 326 20.79 -6.79 4.95
N GLU A 327 20.49 -7.85 4.19
CA GLU A 327 21.49 -8.65 3.47
C GLU A 327 22.28 -7.82 2.46
N TYR A 328 21.58 -7.02 1.65
CA TYR A 328 22.19 -6.14 0.66
C TYR A 328 23.18 -5.19 1.32
N PHE A 329 22.77 -4.49 2.39
CA PHE A 329 23.64 -3.56 3.11
C PHE A 329 24.88 -4.26 3.68
N ARG A 330 24.73 -5.47 4.26
CA ARG A 330 25.86 -6.24 4.79
C ARG A 330 26.83 -6.73 3.71
N LYS A 331 26.34 -7.09 2.52
CA LYS A 331 27.20 -7.53 1.41
C LYS A 331 28.02 -6.38 0.81
N HIS A 332 27.48 -5.16 0.78
CA HIS A 332 28.11 -4.01 0.12
C HIS A 332 29.03 -3.20 1.05
N ILE A 333 28.84 -3.30 2.37
CA ILE A 333 29.61 -2.53 3.35
C ILE A 333 30.66 -3.46 3.98
N ARG A 334 31.94 -3.19 3.72
CA ARG A 334 33.06 -4.03 4.19
C ARG A 334 33.22 -4.05 5.73
N ASP A 335 32.85 -2.96 6.41
CA ASP A 335 32.94 -2.80 7.87
C ASP A 335 31.59 -3.20 8.53
N PRO A 336 31.54 -4.29 9.32
CA PRO A 336 30.31 -4.75 9.97
C PRO A 336 29.68 -3.75 10.94
N GLU A 337 30.47 -2.93 11.63
CA GLU A 337 29.95 -1.90 12.55
C GLU A 337 29.30 -0.76 11.76
N MET A 338 29.95 -0.34 10.67
CA MET A 338 29.40 0.66 9.76
C MET A 338 28.11 0.15 9.09
N ALA A 339 28.07 -1.13 8.71
CA ALA A 339 26.87 -1.75 8.14
C ALA A 339 25.71 -1.71 9.13
N SER A 340 25.95 -2.11 10.38
CA SER A 340 24.93 -2.11 11.44
C SER A 340 24.42 -0.70 11.75
N ARG A 341 25.31 0.29 11.78
CA ARG A 341 24.94 1.70 11.97
C ARG A 341 24.10 2.24 10.83
N ILE A 342 24.49 1.99 9.57
CA ILE A 342 23.73 2.42 8.38
C ILE A 342 22.34 1.78 8.36
N ILE A 343 22.24 0.48 8.66
CA ILE A 343 20.95 -0.22 8.76
C ILE A 343 20.07 0.42 9.83
N SER A 344 20.63 0.73 11.01
CA SER A 344 19.91 1.41 12.09
C SER A 344 19.43 2.80 11.68
N ASP A 345 20.30 3.60 11.06
CA ASP A 345 20.00 4.97 10.64
C ASP A 345 18.92 5.02 9.54
N ILE A 346 18.96 4.08 8.58
CA ILE A 346 17.93 3.95 7.55
C ILE A 346 16.60 3.49 8.18
N LYS A 347 16.62 2.50 9.08
CA LYS A 347 15.41 2.03 9.78
C LYS A 347 14.76 3.11 10.64
N ALA A 348 15.56 3.99 11.25
CA ALA A 348 15.07 5.16 11.99
C ALA A 348 14.32 6.17 11.09
N THR A 349 14.57 6.16 9.78
CA THR A 349 13.84 6.98 8.81
C THR A 349 12.96 6.09 7.93
N ARG A 350 11.77 5.75 8.43
CA ARG A 350 10.84 4.79 7.80
C ARG A 350 10.59 5.03 6.31
N SER A 351 10.48 6.29 5.88
CA SER A 351 10.31 6.65 4.46
C SER A 351 11.50 6.24 3.59
N LEU A 352 12.74 6.45 4.05
CA LEU A 352 13.94 6.00 3.32
C LEU A 352 14.04 4.47 3.33
N TYR A 353 13.68 3.82 4.43
CA TYR A 353 13.68 2.35 4.52
C TYR A 353 12.69 1.68 3.58
N ILE A 354 11.51 2.29 3.37
CA ILE A 354 10.53 1.80 2.40
C ILE A 354 11.05 1.97 0.97
N MET A 355 11.69 3.10 0.66
CA MET A 355 12.31 3.34 -0.65
C MET A 355 13.43 2.33 -0.95
N CYS A 356 14.15 1.85 0.06
CA CYS A 356 15.14 0.76 -0.07
C CYS A 356 14.51 -0.60 -0.47
N HIS A 357 13.20 -0.66 -0.70
CA HIS A 357 12.60 -1.76 -1.44
C HIS A 357 13.15 -1.85 -2.88
N VAL A 358 13.51 -0.71 -3.49
CA VAL A 358 14.17 -0.68 -4.81
C VAL A 358 15.69 -0.71 -4.64
N PRO A 359 16.41 -1.68 -5.24
CA PRO A 359 17.86 -1.82 -5.08
C PRO A 359 18.68 -0.56 -5.41
N VAL A 360 18.27 0.23 -6.40
CA VAL A 360 18.98 1.48 -6.75
C VAL A 360 19.00 2.47 -5.58
N PHE A 361 17.94 2.53 -4.75
CA PHE A 361 17.92 3.39 -3.56
C PHE A 361 18.81 2.82 -2.44
N CYS A 362 18.92 1.50 -2.30
CA CYS A 362 19.88 0.89 -1.38
C CYS A 362 21.31 1.28 -1.74
N TRP A 363 21.67 1.18 -3.02
CA TRP A 363 22.98 1.58 -3.51
C TRP A 363 23.28 3.05 -3.22
N MET A 364 22.35 3.95 -3.59
CA MET A 364 22.49 5.39 -3.30
C MET A 364 22.64 5.66 -1.80
N ALA A 365 21.87 4.97 -0.96
CA ALA A 365 21.95 5.12 0.49
C ALA A 365 23.31 4.68 1.04
N VAL A 366 23.86 3.56 0.56
CA VAL A 366 25.21 3.12 0.92
C VAL A 366 26.23 4.19 0.54
N THR A 367 26.23 4.66 -0.71
CA THR A 367 27.19 5.66 -1.19
C THR A 367 27.15 6.95 -0.36
N VAL A 368 25.95 7.48 -0.11
CA VAL A 368 25.76 8.74 0.62
C VAL A 368 26.13 8.59 2.10
N LEU A 369 25.62 7.56 2.78
CA LEU A 369 25.81 7.41 4.22
C LEU A 369 27.25 7.00 4.56
N GLN A 370 27.90 6.16 3.74
CA GLN A 370 29.32 5.85 3.92
C GLN A 370 30.21 7.09 3.79
N ASP A 371 29.97 7.96 2.81
CA ASP A 371 30.74 9.20 2.64
C ASP A 371 30.56 10.16 3.83
N ILE A 372 29.31 10.36 4.29
CA ILE A 372 29.03 11.24 5.43
C ILE A 372 29.68 10.69 6.70
N LEU A 373 29.48 9.41 7.02
CA LEU A 373 30.01 8.79 8.24
C LEU A 373 31.54 8.68 8.24
N SER A 374 32.16 8.45 7.08
CA SER A 374 33.62 8.38 6.96
C SER A 374 34.29 9.75 7.13
N LYS A 375 33.64 10.83 6.67
CA LYS A 375 34.11 12.22 6.88
C LYS A 375 33.94 12.67 8.33
N ASP A 376 32.87 12.24 9.01
CA ASP A 376 32.66 12.55 10.42
C ASP A 376 33.74 11.91 11.32
N ARG A 377 34.17 10.68 11.02
CA ARG A 377 35.31 10.03 11.73
C ARG A 377 36.63 10.80 11.56
N LYS A 378 36.86 11.46 10.42
CA LYS A 378 38.11 12.19 10.12
C LYS A 378 38.13 13.62 10.64
N SER A 379 36.97 14.24 10.85
CA SER A 379 36.88 15.68 11.11
C SER A 379 36.90 16.09 12.58
N GLY A 380 36.63 15.20 13.55
CA GLY A 380 36.57 15.53 14.99
C GLY A 380 35.58 16.65 15.36
N SER A 381 34.76 17.12 14.42
CA SER A 381 33.79 18.21 14.59
C SER A 381 32.37 17.65 14.69
N LYS A 382 31.39 18.50 15.08
CA LYS A 382 29.98 18.11 15.32
C LYS A 382 29.45 17.18 14.21
N PRO A 383 28.74 16.10 14.56
CA PRO A 383 28.25 15.13 13.58
C PRO A 383 27.41 15.84 12.52
N ARG A 384 27.69 15.58 11.24
CA ARG A 384 26.86 16.12 10.16
C ARG A 384 25.46 15.51 10.29
N SER A 385 24.44 16.35 10.10
CA SER A 385 23.06 15.88 10.09
C SER A 385 22.88 14.90 8.94
N LEU A 386 22.40 13.69 9.24
CA LEU A 386 22.03 12.72 8.23
C LEU A 386 20.87 13.25 7.36
N PRO A 387 20.83 12.90 6.07
CA PRO A 387 19.72 13.27 5.20
C PRO A 387 18.41 12.68 5.74
N THR A 388 17.43 13.56 5.92
CA THR A 388 16.11 13.21 6.48
C THR A 388 15.02 13.11 5.40
N THR A 389 15.32 13.55 4.18
CA THR A 389 14.39 13.55 3.05
C THR A 389 15.05 12.94 1.80
N LEU A 390 14.21 12.48 0.87
CA LEU A 390 14.68 11.97 -0.42
C LEU A 390 15.47 13.03 -1.21
N SER A 391 15.04 14.29 -1.16
CA SER A 391 15.76 15.36 -1.88
C SER A 391 17.16 15.57 -1.31
N GLU A 392 17.32 15.53 0.01
CA GLU A 392 18.64 15.65 0.66
C GLU A 392 19.56 14.49 0.26
N MET A 393 19.04 13.26 0.17
CA MET A 393 19.80 12.10 -0.33
C MET A 393 20.36 12.34 -1.73
N TYR A 394 19.54 12.83 -2.66
CA TYR A 394 19.97 13.11 -4.04
C TYR A 394 20.96 14.30 -4.12
N MET A 395 20.76 15.33 -3.30
CA MET A 395 21.69 16.44 -3.20
C MET A 395 23.07 16.01 -2.72
N HIS A 396 23.12 15.18 -1.68
CA HIS A 396 24.38 14.61 -1.19
C HIS A 396 25.00 13.68 -2.23
N TYR A 397 24.20 12.86 -2.90
CA TYR A 397 24.66 11.97 -3.97
C TYR A 397 25.37 12.76 -5.08
N ILE A 398 24.76 13.83 -5.60
CA ILE A 398 25.38 14.67 -6.65
C ILE A 398 26.64 15.35 -6.14
N LYS A 399 26.63 15.84 -4.90
CA LYS A 399 27.82 16.46 -4.29
C LYS A 399 29.00 15.47 -4.20
N ILE A 400 28.72 14.20 -3.91
CA ILE A 400 29.73 13.14 -3.86
C ILE A 400 30.23 12.84 -5.28
N GLN A 401 29.32 12.60 -6.23
CA GLN A 401 29.71 12.30 -7.62
C GLN A 401 30.54 13.41 -8.26
N THR A 402 30.18 14.68 -8.00
CA THR A 402 30.93 15.85 -8.49
C THR A 402 32.28 16.05 -7.79
N SER A 403 32.44 15.56 -6.56
CA SER A 403 33.74 15.55 -5.87
C SER A 403 34.65 14.47 -6.46
N ILE A 404 34.10 13.28 -6.73
CA ILE A 404 34.82 12.15 -7.34
C ILE A 404 35.28 12.50 -8.77
N SER A 405 34.42 13.15 -9.56
CA SER A 405 34.80 13.60 -10.92
C SER A 405 35.99 14.57 -10.90
N PHE A 406 35.99 15.51 -9.94
CA PHE A 406 37.07 16.49 -9.77
C PHE A 406 38.39 15.85 -9.33
N GLU A 407 38.35 14.89 -8.38
CA GLU A 407 39.55 14.18 -7.92
C GLU A 407 40.23 13.38 -9.04
N LYS A 408 39.47 12.89 -10.03
CA LYS A 408 40.00 12.09 -11.14
C LYS A 408 40.45 12.91 -12.36
N HIS A 409 39.82 14.06 -12.65
CA HIS A 409 40.00 14.79 -13.91
C HIS A 409 40.31 16.29 -13.76
N GLY A 410 40.46 16.80 -12.52
CA GLY A 410 40.75 18.21 -12.27
C GLY A 410 42.21 18.62 -12.55
N PRO A 411 42.48 19.88 -12.92
CA PRO A 411 43.84 20.38 -13.10
C PRO A 411 44.62 20.39 -11.77
N THR A 412 45.92 20.10 -11.84
CA THR A 412 46.84 19.84 -10.72
C THR A 412 47.20 21.06 -9.85
N GLN A 413 46.28 22.02 -9.64
CA GLN A 413 46.49 23.15 -8.74
C GLN A 413 45.23 23.47 -7.91
N GLY A 414 45.39 23.46 -6.58
CA GLY A 414 44.51 24.15 -5.63
C GLY A 414 43.34 23.32 -5.06
N LYS A 415 43.52 22.81 -3.84
CA LYS A 415 42.57 21.95 -3.10
C LYS A 415 41.32 22.68 -2.55
N GLN A 416 40.89 23.82 -3.10
CA GLN A 416 39.94 24.71 -2.39
C GLN A 416 38.77 25.33 -3.19
N LEU A 417 38.44 24.90 -4.41
CA LEU A 417 37.24 25.37 -5.15
C LEU A 417 36.57 24.23 -5.95
N SER A 418 35.92 23.25 -5.27
CA SER A 418 35.50 21.98 -5.90
C SER A 418 34.10 21.93 -6.57
N LEU A 419 33.22 22.93 -6.38
CA LEU A 419 31.85 22.93 -6.94
C LEU A 419 31.61 23.94 -8.08
N MET A 420 32.39 25.02 -8.16
CA MET A 420 32.15 26.11 -9.13
C MET A 420 32.53 25.75 -10.57
N SER A 421 33.57 24.94 -10.79
CA SER A 421 33.97 24.50 -12.14
C SER A 421 32.99 23.50 -12.77
N ASN A 422 32.26 22.71 -11.97
CA ASN A 422 31.28 21.73 -12.45
C ASN A 422 29.83 22.26 -12.47
N LYS A 423 29.60 23.47 -11.96
CA LYS A 423 28.27 24.08 -11.88
C LYS A 423 27.60 24.19 -13.25
N ASP A 424 28.36 24.62 -14.25
CA ASP A 424 27.84 24.80 -15.61
C ASP A 424 27.42 23.46 -16.22
N ILE A 425 28.21 22.39 -16.01
CA ILE A 425 27.89 21.04 -16.50
C ILE A 425 26.61 20.52 -15.85
N ILE A 426 26.47 20.67 -14.52
CA ILE A 426 25.28 20.24 -13.77
C ILE A 426 24.02 20.97 -14.25
N VAL A 427 24.11 22.29 -14.47
CA VAL A 427 22.98 23.09 -14.98
C VAL A 427 22.62 22.69 -16.41
N LYS A 428 23.61 22.47 -17.28
CA LYS A 428 23.37 22.01 -18.66
C LYS A 428 22.75 20.60 -18.70
N LEU A 429 23.23 19.66 -17.87
CA LEU A 429 22.60 18.34 -17.70
C LEU A 429 21.17 18.46 -17.17
N GLY A 430 20.94 19.39 -16.25
CA GLY A 430 19.62 19.75 -15.76
C GLY A 430 18.68 20.25 -16.86
N LYS A 431 19.18 21.08 -17.77
CA LYS A 431 18.42 21.56 -18.94
C LYS A 431 18.00 20.42 -19.85
N LEU A 432 18.93 19.50 -20.16
CA LEU A 432 18.66 18.32 -20.97
C LEU A 432 17.61 17.43 -20.30
N ALA A 433 17.75 17.18 -19.00
CA ALA A 433 16.78 16.41 -18.22
C ALA A 433 15.38 17.04 -18.23
N TYR A 434 15.30 18.37 -18.10
CA TYR A 434 14.03 19.12 -18.13
C TYR A 434 13.35 19.07 -19.50
N GLN A 435 14.11 19.19 -20.59
CA GLN A 435 13.57 19.09 -21.96
C GLN A 435 13.01 17.69 -22.26
N ASN A 436 13.64 16.65 -21.71
CA ASN A 436 13.21 15.27 -21.88
C ASN A 436 12.11 14.83 -20.89
N LEU A 437 11.69 15.69 -19.95
CA LEU A 437 10.69 15.36 -18.93
C LEU A 437 9.28 15.16 -19.54
N ASP A 438 8.83 16.08 -20.40
CA ASP A 438 7.50 16.01 -21.03
C ASP A 438 7.46 14.93 -22.15
N SER A 439 8.57 14.70 -22.85
CA SER A 439 8.69 13.69 -23.92
C SER A 439 8.99 12.26 -23.42
N GLN A 440 9.27 12.09 -22.12
CA GLN A 440 9.70 10.83 -21.47
C GLN A 440 10.89 10.12 -22.16
N ASN A 441 11.74 10.87 -22.86
CA ASN A 441 12.91 10.33 -23.53
C ASN A 441 14.00 9.99 -22.50
N VAL A 442 14.43 8.73 -22.48
CA VAL A 442 15.48 8.21 -21.58
C VAL A 442 16.87 8.25 -22.24
N LEU A 443 16.90 8.23 -23.58
CA LEU A 443 18.11 8.21 -24.40
C LEU A 443 18.34 9.58 -25.05
N PHE A 444 19.60 10.02 -25.12
CA PHE A 444 20.01 11.24 -25.81
C PHE A 444 21.35 11.05 -26.51
N THR A 445 21.53 11.73 -27.64
CA THR A 445 22.69 11.60 -28.53
C THR A 445 23.77 12.64 -28.23
N GLU A 446 24.95 12.48 -28.82
CA GLU A 446 25.98 13.54 -28.84
C GLU A 446 25.45 14.87 -29.40
N GLN A 447 24.53 14.83 -30.37
CA GLN A 447 23.89 16.04 -30.89
C GLN A 447 23.03 16.73 -29.82
N ASP A 448 22.31 15.97 -29.00
CA ASP A 448 21.47 16.53 -27.92
C ASP A 448 22.33 17.14 -26.79
N LEU A 449 23.47 16.53 -26.49
CA LEU A 449 24.49 17.09 -25.60
C LEU A 449 25.05 18.40 -26.16
N THR A 450 25.41 18.41 -27.44
CA THR A 450 25.97 19.57 -28.14
C THR A 450 24.94 20.71 -28.23
N ASN A 451 23.67 20.40 -28.49
CA ASN A 451 22.56 21.35 -28.47
C ASN A 451 22.37 22.00 -27.08
N CYS A 452 22.72 21.28 -26.01
CA CYS A 452 22.74 21.79 -24.64
C CYS A 452 24.07 22.47 -24.26
N GLY A 453 25.04 22.53 -25.18
CA GLY A 453 26.36 23.11 -24.98
C GLY A 453 27.28 22.27 -24.08
N ILE A 454 27.08 20.95 -24.01
CA ILE A 454 27.90 19.99 -23.27
C ILE A 454 28.80 19.26 -24.27
N SER A 455 30.11 19.29 -24.05
CA SER A 455 31.03 18.46 -24.84
C SER A 455 30.97 16.99 -24.40
N VAL A 456 31.24 16.05 -25.30
CA VAL A 456 31.31 14.61 -24.99
C VAL A 456 32.29 14.30 -23.86
N MET A 457 33.41 15.01 -23.80
CA MET A 457 34.39 14.87 -22.72
C MET A 457 33.82 15.33 -21.38
N GLU A 458 33.09 16.45 -21.33
CA GLU A 458 32.42 16.91 -20.10
C GLU A 458 31.35 15.94 -19.61
N ALA A 459 30.54 15.37 -20.51
CA ALA A 459 29.53 14.38 -20.17
C ALA A 459 30.14 13.06 -19.66
N ALA A 460 31.24 12.60 -20.26
CA ALA A 460 32.01 11.42 -19.84
C ALA A 460 32.77 11.64 -18.53
N THR A 461 33.17 12.88 -18.20
CA THR A 461 33.89 13.22 -16.95
C THR A 461 33.03 13.23 -15.68
N CYS A 462 31.71 13.05 -15.77
CA CYS A 462 30.81 12.95 -14.60
C CYS A 462 30.35 11.49 -14.34
N PRO A 463 31.23 10.60 -13.83
CA PRO A 463 30.85 9.23 -13.50
C PRO A 463 29.70 9.20 -12.49
N GLY A 464 28.72 8.31 -12.70
CA GLY A 464 27.58 8.09 -11.80
C GLY A 464 26.33 8.95 -12.08
N LEU A 465 26.38 9.87 -13.05
CA LEU A 465 25.23 10.69 -13.46
C LEU A 465 24.67 10.28 -14.83
N CYS A 466 25.56 10.05 -15.80
CA CYS A 466 25.24 9.55 -17.14
C CYS A 466 26.00 8.25 -17.44
N THR A 467 25.42 7.39 -18.28
CA THR A 467 26.03 6.16 -18.79
C THR A 467 26.23 6.29 -20.30
N GLU A 468 27.45 6.05 -20.79
CA GLU A 468 27.80 6.03 -22.21
C GLU A 468 27.49 4.66 -22.83
N LEU A 469 26.89 4.67 -24.02
CA LEU A 469 26.60 3.51 -24.84
C LEU A 469 27.28 3.70 -26.21
N VAL A 470 28.11 2.74 -26.62
CA VAL A 470 28.87 2.81 -27.87
C VAL A 470 28.11 2.10 -29.00
N GLU A 471 27.75 2.82 -30.08
CA GLU A 471 27.32 2.24 -31.36
C GLU A 471 28.56 1.80 -32.16
N LEU A 472 28.57 0.56 -32.66
CA LEU A 472 29.51 0.10 -33.69
C LEU A 472 28.76 0.08 -35.02
N GLU A 473 28.92 1.11 -35.85
CA GLU A 473 28.58 1.03 -37.27
C GLU A 473 29.79 0.51 -38.06
N ASN A 474 29.55 -0.45 -38.96
CA ASN A 474 30.44 -0.98 -40.00
C ASN A 474 31.87 -0.40 -40.02
N GLY A 475 32.72 -0.89 -39.12
CA GLY A 475 34.18 -0.84 -39.23
C GLY A 475 34.90 0.51 -39.24
N LEU A 476 34.25 1.68 -39.23
CA LEU A 476 35.00 2.95 -39.44
C LEU A 476 34.77 4.09 -38.43
N TYR A 477 33.60 4.29 -37.80
CA TYR A 477 33.44 5.31 -36.73
C TYR A 477 32.35 4.97 -35.69
N PRO A 478 32.65 4.96 -34.37
CA PRO A 478 31.66 4.71 -33.34
C PRO A 478 30.82 5.97 -33.02
N LYS A 479 29.50 5.86 -33.00
CA LYS A 479 28.58 6.94 -32.57
C LYS A 479 28.14 6.70 -31.13
N LYS A 480 28.13 7.74 -30.30
CA LYS A 480 27.93 7.63 -28.84
C LYS A 480 26.52 8.09 -28.44
N VAL A 481 25.81 7.25 -27.70
CA VAL A 481 24.49 7.54 -27.11
C VAL A 481 24.60 7.50 -25.59
N TYR A 482 23.80 8.30 -24.89
CA TYR A 482 23.90 8.48 -23.44
C TYR A 482 22.52 8.36 -22.78
N CYS A 483 22.50 7.96 -21.51
CA CYS A 483 21.30 7.99 -20.67
C CYS A 483 21.65 8.33 -19.22
N PHE A 484 20.65 8.78 -18.44
CA PHE A 484 20.83 8.90 -17.00
C PHE A 484 20.81 7.52 -16.35
N VAL A 485 21.55 7.33 -15.25
CA VAL A 485 21.63 6.05 -14.51
C VAL A 485 20.24 5.54 -14.08
N HIS A 486 19.32 6.46 -13.78
CA HIS A 486 17.93 6.14 -13.43
C HIS A 486 17.00 7.32 -13.74
N LEU A 487 15.72 7.05 -14.03
CA LEU A 487 14.72 8.10 -14.34
C LEU A 487 14.55 9.10 -13.19
N SER A 488 14.59 8.65 -11.93
CA SER A 488 14.53 9.54 -10.77
C SER A 488 15.71 10.53 -10.70
N VAL A 489 16.87 10.17 -11.26
CA VAL A 489 18.02 11.08 -11.37
C VAL A 489 17.68 12.17 -12.39
N GLN A 490 17.13 11.79 -13.54
CA GLN A 490 16.65 12.74 -14.55
C GLN A 490 15.58 13.70 -13.97
N GLU A 491 14.57 13.19 -13.27
CA GLU A 491 13.54 14.03 -12.63
C GLU A 491 14.12 14.98 -11.58
N PHE A 492 15.10 14.53 -10.81
CA PHE A 492 15.83 15.39 -9.87
C PHE A 492 16.59 16.51 -10.59
N PHE A 493 17.33 16.20 -11.65
CA PHE A 493 18.06 17.19 -12.46
C PHE A 493 17.12 18.20 -13.11
N ALA A 494 15.96 17.76 -13.60
CA ALA A 494 14.92 18.63 -14.13
C ALA A 494 14.40 19.59 -13.05
N ALA A 495 14.13 19.10 -11.84
CA ALA A 495 13.68 19.93 -10.71
C ALA A 495 14.76 20.93 -10.27
N LEU A 496 16.02 20.51 -10.24
CA LEU A 496 17.17 21.37 -9.94
C LEU A 496 17.30 22.51 -10.96
N TYR A 497 17.18 22.20 -12.26
CA TYR A 497 17.23 23.18 -13.33
C TYR A 497 16.06 24.17 -13.25
N ALA A 498 14.83 23.68 -13.09
CA ALA A 498 13.65 24.53 -12.99
C ALA A 498 13.76 25.52 -11.81
N PHE A 499 14.25 25.06 -10.65
CA PHE A 499 14.49 25.93 -9.51
C PHE A 499 15.61 26.94 -9.77
N HIS A 500 16.72 26.51 -10.37
CA HIS A 500 17.85 27.37 -10.71
C HIS A 500 17.47 28.49 -11.69
N GLU A 501 16.71 28.18 -12.75
CA GLU A 501 16.22 29.18 -13.72
C GLU A 501 15.28 30.19 -13.06
N PHE A 502 14.39 29.72 -12.18
CA PHE A 502 13.48 30.60 -11.42
C PHE A 502 14.26 31.58 -10.53
N VAL A 503 15.23 31.09 -9.75
CA VAL A 503 16.04 31.94 -8.83
C VAL A 503 16.88 32.97 -9.59
N ASN A 504 17.37 32.62 -10.79
CA ASN A 504 18.14 33.53 -11.63
C ASN A 504 17.28 34.48 -12.49
N GLY A 505 15.96 34.52 -12.28
CA GLY A 505 15.05 35.46 -12.96
C GLY A 505 14.69 35.09 -14.41
N ARG A 506 15.05 33.88 -14.87
CA ARG A 506 14.73 33.38 -16.23
C ARG A 506 13.35 32.72 -16.25
N ILE A 507 12.33 33.53 -15.97
CA ILE A 507 10.94 33.06 -15.78
C ILE A 507 10.37 32.40 -17.04
N ASP A 508 10.82 32.79 -18.24
CA ASP A 508 10.31 32.23 -19.49
C ASP A 508 10.59 30.71 -19.62
N SER A 509 11.73 30.23 -19.11
CA SER A 509 12.09 28.80 -19.09
C SER A 509 11.12 27.94 -18.27
N VAL A 510 10.47 28.52 -17.26
CA VAL A 510 9.59 27.83 -16.30
C VAL A 510 8.15 28.34 -16.34
N LYS A 511 7.80 29.13 -17.35
CA LYS A 511 6.48 29.76 -17.52
C LYS A 511 5.33 28.76 -17.51
N ALA A 512 5.60 27.54 -17.97
CA ALA A 512 4.68 26.42 -17.97
C ALA A 512 4.12 26.04 -16.58
N PHE A 513 4.81 26.46 -15.51
CA PHE A 513 4.43 26.23 -14.11
C PHE A 513 3.93 27.49 -13.39
N ILE A 514 3.82 28.64 -14.07
CA ILE A 514 3.42 29.91 -13.46
C ILE A 514 2.10 30.38 -14.09
N LYS A 515 1.00 30.32 -13.32
CA LYS A 515 -0.35 30.68 -13.80
C LYS A 515 -0.55 32.18 -14.08
N LYS A 516 0.27 33.08 -13.52
CA LYS A 516 0.14 34.55 -13.69
C LYS A 516 1.07 35.09 -14.77
N ARG A 517 0.55 35.96 -15.66
CA ARG A 517 1.28 36.56 -16.79
C ARG A 517 2.26 37.70 -16.42
N LYS A 518 2.36 38.12 -15.16
CA LYS A 518 3.32 39.15 -14.69
C LYS A 518 4.03 38.64 -13.42
N GLY A 519 5.37 38.53 -13.47
CA GLY A 519 6.28 38.25 -12.36
C GLY A 519 5.76 37.32 -11.25
N GLY A 520 5.87 36.00 -11.43
CA GLY A 520 5.43 35.02 -10.43
C GLY A 520 6.32 34.99 -9.19
N THR A 521 5.72 34.91 -7.99
CA THR A 521 6.46 34.68 -6.74
C THR A 521 6.94 33.23 -6.63
N LEU A 522 7.90 32.94 -5.74
CA LEU A 522 8.33 31.55 -5.47
C LEU A 522 7.16 30.65 -5.08
N LEU A 523 6.22 31.20 -4.30
CA LEU A 523 5.00 30.50 -3.89
C LEU A 523 4.11 30.17 -5.11
N ASP A 524 3.97 31.10 -6.06
CA ASP A 524 3.16 30.86 -7.28
C ASP A 524 3.78 29.77 -8.16
N PHE A 525 5.12 29.77 -8.29
CA PHE A 525 5.86 28.75 -9.04
C PHE A 525 5.71 27.36 -8.40
N LEU A 526 5.93 27.24 -7.08
CA LEU A 526 5.80 25.96 -6.38
C LEU A 526 4.35 25.43 -6.38
N LYS A 527 3.36 26.33 -6.23
CA LYS A 527 1.94 25.95 -6.34
C LYS A 527 1.59 25.46 -7.74
N GLY A 528 2.06 26.15 -8.78
CA GLY A 528 1.77 25.76 -10.16
C GLY A 528 2.44 24.45 -10.58
N ALA A 529 3.67 24.19 -10.08
CA ALA A 529 4.32 22.89 -10.23
C ALA A 529 3.52 21.76 -9.55
N LEU A 530 3.05 21.99 -8.32
CA LEU A 530 2.23 21.03 -7.60
C LEU A 530 0.88 20.78 -8.29
N ASP A 531 0.20 21.84 -8.72
CA ASP A 531 -1.07 21.73 -9.46
C ASP A 531 -0.89 20.91 -10.76
N ARG A 532 0.17 21.18 -11.54
CA ARG A 532 0.45 20.44 -12.77
C ARG A 532 0.80 18.98 -12.50
N ALA A 533 1.47 18.67 -11.39
CA ALA A 533 1.70 17.29 -10.98
C ALA A 533 0.39 16.58 -10.63
N LEU A 534 -0.51 17.26 -9.90
CA LEU A 534 -1.86 16.73 -9.59
C LEU A 534 -2.75 16.56 -10.83
N ASP A 535 -2.58 17.41 -11.85
CA ASP A 535 -3.35 17.34 -13.10
C ASP A 535 -2.79 16.29 -14.09
N SER A 536 -1.57 15.78 -13.87
CA SER A 536 -0.96 14.72 -14.69
C SER A 536 -1.75 13.41 -14.55
N LYS A 537 -2.09 12.73 -15.66
CA LYS A 537 -2.92 11.50 -15.61
C LYS A 537 -2.22 10.28 -15.00
N ASN A 538 -0.92 10.10 -15.25
CA ASN A 538 -0.12 8.93 -14.83
C ASN A 538 0.90 9.25 -13.72
N GLY A 539 0.97 10.50 -13.27
CA GLY A 539 1.82 10.91 -12.15
C GLY A 539 3.30 11.06 -12.46
N HIS A 540 3.68 11.12 -13.73
CA HIS A 540 5.06 11.34 -14.21
C HIS A 540 5.74 12.64 -13.73
N LEU A 541 5.01 13.53 -13.05
CA LEU A 541 5.55 14.76 -12.46
C LEU A 541 5.55 14.74 -10.92
N ASP A 542 5.09 13.66 -10.30
CA ASP A 542 4.97 13.56 -8.85
C ASP A 542 6.34 13.66 -8.18
N LEU A 543 7.32 12.88 -8.68
CA LEU A 543 8.67 12.89 -8.11
C LEU A 543 9.41 14.21 -8.42
N PHE A 544 9.24 14.75 -9.63
CA PHE A 544 9.68 16.11 -9.96
C PHE A 544 9.16 17.16 -8.97
N ALA A 545 7.85 17.15 -8.66
CA ALA A 545 7.25 18.08 -7.71
C ALA A 545 7.80 17.89 -6.28
N ARG A 546 7.93 16.63 -5.82
CA ARG A 546 8.55 16.32 -4.52
C ARG A 546 9.97 16.90 -4.43
N PHE A 547 10.80 16.70 -5.45
CA PHE A 547 12.16 17.23 -5.49
C PHE A 547 12.18 18.76 -5.53
N LEU A 548 11.32 19.38 -6.33
CA LEU A 548 11.24 20.83 -6.43
C LEU A 548 10.91 21.48 -5.07
N LEU A 549 9.93 20.92 -4.36
CA LEU A 549 9.56 21.36 -3.01
C LEU A 549 10.70 21.12 -2.02
N GLY A 550 11.36 19.96 -2.07
CA GLY A 550 12.50 19.66 -1.21
C GLY A 550 13.71 20.57 -1.45
N ILE A 551 14.00 20.92 -2.70
CA ILE A 551 15.05 21.88 -3.11
C ILE A 551 14.71 23.30 -2.63
N SER A 552 13.43 23.65 -2.59
CA SER A 552 12.96 24.94 -2.09
C SER A 552 13.09 25.11 -0.57
N HIS A 553 13.33 24.03 0.18
CA HIS A 553 13.52 24.09 1.63
C HIS A 553 14.93 24.60 2.00
N ASP A 554 15.01 25.53 2.96
CA ASP A 554 16.26 26.26 3.28
C ASP A 554 17.38 25.33 3.78
N SER A 555 17.07 24.30 4.58
CA SER A 555 18.09 23.34 5.06
C SER A 555 18.68 22.48 3.95
N SER A 556 17.84 22.07 2.99
CA SER A 556 18.25 21.24 1.86
C SER A 556 19.11 22.07 0.91
N ARG A 557 18.72 23.33 0.65
CA ARG A 557 19.47 24.26 -0.19
C ARG A 557 20.90 24.49 0.30
N ALA A 558 21.14 24.43 1.61
CA ALA A 558 22.48 24.54 2.18
C ALA A 558 23.46 23.46 1.65
N ILE A 559 22.97 22.29 1.23
CA ILE A 559 23.81 21.19 0.72
C ILE A 559 24.47 21.56 -0.61
N LEU A 560 23.71 22.21 -1.50
CA LEU A 560 24.10 22.65 -2.87
C LEU A 560 24.08 24.18 -3.03
N GLN A 561 24.38 24.93 -1.96
CA GLN A 561 24.31 26.39 -1.95
C GLN A 561 25.18 27.04 -3.03
N ASP A 562 26.32 26.42 -3.36
CA ASP A 562 27.25 26.89 -4.39
C ASP A 562 26.64 26.86 -5.80
N ILE A 563 25.70 25.94 -6.05
CA ILE A 563 24.98 25.80 -7.32
C ILE A 563 23.75 26.71 -7.34
N LEU A 564 22.97 26.72 -6.26
CA LEU A 564 21.63 27.36 -6.23
C LEU A 564 21.62 28.84 -5.81
N GLY A 565 22.73 29.37 -5.28
CA GLY A 565 22.84 30.76 -4.85
C GLY A 565 22.14 31.08 -3.52
N LYS A 566 22.38 32.30 -2.99
CA LYS A 566 21.72 32.81 -1.76
C LYS A 566 20.37 33.43 -2.12
N THR A 567 19.32 33.01 -1.43
CA THR A 567 17.94 33.50 -1.58
C THR A 567 17.43 34.04 -0.25
N THR A 568 16.52 35.03 -0.28
CA THR A 568 15.87 35.59 0.91
C THR A 568 14.86 34.61 1.51
N SER A 569 14.77 34.64 2.85
CA SER A 569 14.08 33.71 3.77
C SER A 569 12.90 32.88 3.22
N GLY A 570 13.11 31.57 2.99
CA GLY A 570 12.10 30.62 2.51
C GLY A 570 11.07 30.17 3.57
N SER A 571 11.33 30.40 4.85
CA SER A 571 10.46 29.99 5.97
C SER A 571 8.99 30.43 5.82
N GLU A 572 8.74 31.68 5.42
CA GLU A 572 7.37 32.20 5.26
C GLU A 572 6.66 31.62 4.03
N CYS A 573 7.41 31.37 2.95
CA CYS A 573 6.90 30.69 1.77
C CYS A 573 6.48 29.26 2.10
N ASN A 574 7.32 28.52 2.83
CA ASN A 574 7.06 27.14 3.22
C ASN A 574 5.81 27.03 4.09
N LYS A 575 5.63 27.93 5.07
CA LYS A 575 4.39 27.98 5.88
C LYS A 575 3.14 28.19 5.04
N LYS A 576 3.19 29.11 4.07
CA LYS A 576 2.07 29.36 3.13
C LYS A 576 1.81 28.18 2.20
N LEU A 577 2.86 27.47 1.76
CA LEU A 577 2.75 26.29 0.91
C LEU A 577 2.17 25.10 1.67
N ILE A 578 2.62 24.85 2.90
CA ILE A 578 2.06 23.86 3.82
C ILE A 578 0.57 24.14 4.05
N GLY A 579 0.22 25.39 4.35
CA GLY A 579 -1.17 25.81 4.51
C GLY A 579 -2.00 25.57 3.25
N TYR A 580 -1.44 25.85 2.07
CA TYR A 580 -2.08 25.56 0.79
C TYR A 580 -2.34 24.06 0.59
N ILE A 581 -1.34 23.21 0.85
CA ILE A 581 -1.48 21.75 0.71
C ILE A 581 -2.55 21.21 1.67
N LYS A 582 -2.53 21.65 2.94
CA LYS A 582 -3.51 21.25 3.95
C LYS A 582 -4.93 21.71 3.64
N MET A 583 -5.10 22.80 2.89
CA MET A 583 -6.40 23.35 2.49
C MET A 583 -6.87 22.90 1.09
N LEU A 584 -6.17 21.99 0.41
CA LEU A 584 -6.59 21.47 -0.90
C LEU A 584 -7.90 20.66 -0.76
N LYS A 585 -9.02 21.27 -1.16
CA LYS A 585 -10.35 20.63 -1.19
C LYS A 585 -10.69 20.10 -2.59
N ARG A 586 -9.81 19.29 -3.19
CA ARG A 586 -10.12 18.61 -4.46
C ARG A 586 -10.86 17.30 -4.15
N LYS A 587 -12.13 17.21 -4.58
CA LYS A 587 -12.99 16.05 -4.31
C LYS A 587 -12.54 14.77 -5.01
N ASP A 588 -11.79 14.89 -6.12
CA ASP A 588 -11.43 13.76 -7.00
C ASP A 588 -9.97 13.30 -6.87
N LEU A 589 -9.28 13.64 -5.77
CA LEU A 589 -7.88 13.22 -5.57
C LEU A 589 -7.80 11.72 -5.30
N SER A 590 -7.15 10.95 -6.17
CA SER A 590 -6.91 9.53 -5.92
C SER A 590 -6.04 9.31 -4.66
N PRO A 591 -6.09 8.12 -4.03
CA PRO A 591 -5.25 7.81 -2.87
C PRO A 591 -3.76 8.07 -3.12
N GLU A 592 -3.27 7.75 -4.31
CA GLU A 592 -1.87 7.94 -4.71
C GLU A 592 -1.49 9.43 -4.69
N ARG A 593 -2.38 10.31 -5.15
CA ARG A 593 -2.14 11.77 -5.10
C ARG A 593 -2.20 12.34 -3.70
N CYS A 594 -3.04 11.75 -2.85
CA CYS A 594 -3.05 12.10 -1.45
C CYS A 594 -1.69 11.79 -0.82
N ILE A 595 -1.17 10.58 -1.07
CA ILE A 595 0.15 10.22 -0.58
C ILE A 595 1.23 11.12 -1.19
N ASN A 596 1.10 11.56 -2.46
CA ASN A 596 2.08 12.49 -3.05
C ASN A 596 2.19 13.78 -2.25
N LEU A 597 1.04 14.33 -1.88
CA LEU A 597 0.94 15.54 -1.08
C LEU A 597 1.55 15.34 0.31
N ILE A 598 1.39 14.15 0.91
CA ILE A 598 2.04 13.81 2.17
C ILE A 598 3.56 13.81 1.99
N HIS A 599 4.10 13.15 0.97
CA HIS A 599 5.54 13.21 0.72
C HIS A 599 6.04 14.62 0.44
N CYS A 600 5.30 15.43 -0.30
CA CYS A 600 5.59 16.86 -0.49
C CYS A 600 5.70 17.61 0.86
N LEU A 601 4.80 17.33 1.80
CA LEU A 601 4.86 17.91 3.16
C LEU A 601 6.08 17.40 3.94
N LEU A 602 6.43 16.12 3.80
CA LEU A 602 7.65 15.55 4.39
C LEU A 602 8.93 16.15 3.78
N GLN A 603 8.95 16.45 2.47
CA GLN A 603 10.06 17.16 1.82
C GLN A 603 10.21 18.59 2.36
N LEU A 604 9.11 19.23 2.74
CA LEU A 604 9.08 20.52 3.44
C LEU A 604 9.37 20.39 4.95
N LYS A 605 9.73 19.19 5.43
CA LYS A 605 10.01 18.86 6.84
C LYS A 605 8.86 19.17 7.80
N ASP A 606 7.63 19.23 7.29
CA ASP A 606 6.45 19.39 8.13
C ASP A 606 6.09 18.06 8.81
N ARG A 607 6.69 17.83 9.98
CA ARG A 607 6.38 16.67 10.82
C ARG A 607 5.14 16.87 11.69
N THR A 608 4.49 18.04 11.70
CA THR A 608 3.22 18.25 12.44
C THR A 608 2.12 17.32 11.95
N ILE A 609 2.23 16.86 10.71
CA ILE A 609 1.33 15.86 10.13
C ILE A 609 1.59 14.47 10.70
N LEU A 610 2.83 14.15 11.11
CA LEU A 610 3.18 12.87 11.75
C LEU A 610 3.05 12.92 13.28
N GLN A 611 3.08 14.12 13.87
CA GLN A 611 2.90 14.37 15.29
C GLN A 611 1.44 14.71 15.56
N ASN A 612 0.61 13.67 15.73
CA ASN A 612 -0.55 13.82 16.60
C ASN A 612 -0.11 13.41 18.01
N ASP A 613 -0.31 14.32 18.96
CA ASP A 613 0.00 14.17 20.37
C ASP A 613 -0.42 12.80 20.92
N ASN A 614 0.54 11.89 21.11
CA ASN A 614 0.52 10.74 22.02
C ASN A 614 -0.74 9.85 22.12
N ASN A 615 -1.67 9.87 21.18
CA ASN A 615 -2.75 8.88 21.04
C ASN A 615 -3.24 8.92 19.59
N ASN A 616 -3.50 7.77 18.97
CA ASN A 616 -4.14 7.64 17.66
C ASN A 616 -5.58 8.22 17.59
N GLN A 617 -5.98 9.10 18.51
CA GLN A 617 -7.24 9.81 18.51
C GLN A 617 -7.24 10.92 17.47
N VAL A 618 -7.98 10.71 16.39
CA VAL A 618 -8.47 11.80 15.55
C VAL A 618 -9.38 12.65 16.44
N SER A 619 -8.96 13.88 16.74
CA SER A 619 -9.83 14.84 17.41
C SER A 619 -11.09 15.02 16.57
N PRO A 620 -12.29 14.73 17.10
CA PRO A 620 -13.54 14.93 16.39
C PRO A 620 -13.65 16.42 16.04
N SER A 621 -13.41 16.71 14.76
CA SER A 621 -13.41 18.06 14.22
C SER A 621 -14.81 18.41 13.70
N ASP A 622 -15.10 19.71 13.58
CA ASP A 622 -16.35 20.29 13.11
C ASP A 622 -16.82 19.81 11.72
N THR A 623 -16.00 19.06 10.98
CA THR A 623 -16.28 18.57 9.63
C THR A 623 -15.94 17.08 9.51
N GLN A 624 -16.82 16.30 8.85
CA GLN A 624 -16.54 14.91 8.50
C GLN A 624 -15.16 14.79 7.83
N PRO A 625 -14.29 13.85 8.24
CA PRO A 625 -12.99 13.70 7.63
C PRO A 625 -13.16 13.52 6.13
N THR A 626 -12.48 14.37 5.38
CA THR A 626 -12.43 14.29 3.92
C THR A 626 -11.72 13.01 3.49
N PRO A 627 -11.97 12.54 2.25
CA PRO A 627 -11.22 11.40 1.72
C PRO A 627 -9.69 11.58 1.81
N PHE A 628 -9.19 12.79 1.61
CA PHE A 628 -7.76 13.12 1.80
C PHE A 628 -7.30 12.91 3.25
N GLN A 629 -8.07 13.37 4.24
CA GLN A 629 -7.74 13.17 5.65
C GLN A 629 -7.74 11.69 6.04
N CYS A 630 -8.68 10.90 5.53
CA CYS A 630 -8.67 9.45 5.75
C CYS A 630 -7.47 8.77 5.09
N SER A 631 -7.10 9.12 3.85
CA SER A 631 -5.87 8.63 3.22
C SER A 631 -4.63 8.99 4.05
N LEU A 632 -4.58 10.21 4.57
CA LEU A 632 -3.50 10.68 5.42
C LEU A 632 -3.42 9.88 6.72
N LEU A 633 -4.53 9.70 7.42
CA LEU A 633 -4.59 8.91 8.65
C LEU A 633 -4.14 7.46 8.41
N ALA A 634 -4.60 6.86 7.32
CA ALA A 634 -4.22 5.50 6.98
C ALA A 634 -2.72 5.39 6.71
N TYR A 635 -2.17 6.31 5.92
CA TYR A 635 -0.74 6.39 5.63
C TYR A 635 0.09 6.62 6.90
N MET A 636 -0.30 7.58 7.74
CA MET A 636 0.38 7.86 9.01
C MET A 636 0.42 6.64 9.92
N PHE A 637 -0.70 5.93 10.03
CA PHE A 637 -0.80 4.72 10.82
C PHE A 637 0.18 3.65 10.31
N ILE A 638 0.21 3.40 9.01
CA ILE A 638 1.15 2.43 8.38
C ILE A 638 2.62 2.85 8.59
N MET A 639 2.90 4.15 8.60
CA MET A 639 4.26 4.67 8.80
C MET A 639 4.70 4.68 10.26
N SER A 640 3.82 4.35 11.21
CA SER A 640 4.17 4.23 12.63
C SER A 640 5.03 2.98 12.88
N GLU A 641 5.89 3.00 13.91
CA GLU A 641 6.78 1.87 14.22
C GLU A 641 6.02 0.60 14.65
N LYS A 642 4.83 0.77 15.27
CA LYS A 642 3.97 -0.33 15.76
C LYS A 642 2.49 0.00 15.53
N PRO A 643 1.96 -0.25 14.33
CA PRO A 643 0.55 -0.08 14.04
C PRO A 643 -0.29 -1.21 14.67
N GLU A 644 -0.50 -1.16 15.99
CA GLU A 644 -1.31 -2.17 16.71
C GLU A 644 -2.78 -1.76 16.78
N GLU A 645 -3.07 -0.61 17.38
CA GLU A 645 -4.44 -0.13 17.59
C GLU A 645 -4.78 1.07 16.70
N PHE A 646 -5.70 0.87 15.76
CA PHE A 646 -6.26 1.93 14.93
C PHE A 646 -7.55 2.45 15.58
N ASP A 647 -7.49 3.65 16.16
CA ASP A 647 -8.61 4.31 16.81
C ASP A 647 -9.29 5.33 15.87
N PHE A 648 -10.50 5.03 15.44
CA PHE A 648 -11.32 5.93 14.62
C PHE A 648 -12.63 6.31 15.32
N ARG A 649 -12.74 6.09 16.64
CA ARG A 649 -13.98 6.29 17.40
C ARG A 649 -14.53 7.70 17.26
N ASN A 650 -15.86 7.83 17.30
CA ASN A 650 -16.59 9.10 17.18
C ASN A 650 -16.40 9.85 15.83
N ASN A 651 -15.76 9.25 14.83
CA ASN A 651 -15.54 9.91 13.54
C ASN A 651 -16.50 9.38 12.47
N LYS A 652 -17.33 10.27 11.95
CA LYS A 652 -18.27 9.98 10.86
C LYS A 652 -17.66 10.41 9.54
N THR A 653 -17.66 9.55 8.54
CA THR A 653 -17.09 9.86 7.22
C THR A 653 -17.87 9.23 6.08
N SER A 654 -17.64 9.68 4.85
CA SER A 654 -18.29 9.11 3.65
C SER A 654 -17.80 7.70 3.35
N GLU A 655 -18.52 6.97 2.49
CA GLU A 655 -18.09 5.62 2.08
C GLU A 655 -16.71 5.64 1.42
N GLU A 656 -16.46 6.57 0.51
CA GLU A 656 -15.18 6.72 -0.19
C GLU A 656 -14.03 7.01 0.79
N ALA A 657 -14.26 7.92 1.74
CA ALA A 657 -13.27 8.26 2.74
C ALA A 657 -12.99 7.10 3.70
N PHE A 658 -14.02 6.36 4.11
CA PHE A 658 -13.86 5.15 4.91
C PHE A 658 -13.09 4.06 4.14
N ARG A 659 -13.35 3.90 2.84
CA ARG A 659 -12.60 2.96 1.98
C ARG A 659 -11.11 3.29 1.95
N ARG A 660 -10.73 4.56 2.08
CA ARG A 660 -9.32 4.98 2.16
C ARG A 660 -8.63 4.60 3.48
N LEU A 661 -9.38 4.14 4.50
CA LEU A 661 -8.83 3.59 5.74
C LEU A 661 -8.44 2.11 5.63
N THR A 662 -8.84 1.42 4.55
CA THR A 662 -8.54 -0.01 4.32
C THR A 662 -7.08 -0.38 4.59
N PRO A 663 -6.07 0.40 4.12
CA PRO A 663 -4.67 0.05 4.38
C PRO A 663 -4.30 0.02 5.88
N ALA A 664 -4.88 0.90 6.69
CA ALA A 664 -4.68 0.88 8.14
C ALA A 664 -5.40 -0.30 8.80
N LEU A 665 -6.63 -0.61 8.36
CA LEU A 665 -7.41 -1.73 8.88
C LEU A 665 -6.77 -3.10 8.57
N LEU A 666 -6.10 -3.24 7.41
CA LEU A 666 -5.31 -4.44 7.08
C LEU A 666 -4.08 -4.59 8.00
N SER A 667 -3.47 -3.46 8.36
CA SER A 667 -2.20 -3.44 9.09
C SER A 667 -2.35 -3.57 10.61
N CYS A 668 -3.50 -3.18 11.17
CA CYS A 668 -3.74 -3.16 12.61
C CYS A 668 -4.11 -4.54 13.19
N THR A 669 -3.86 -4.71 14.48
CA THR A 669 -4.35 -5.87 15.26
C THR A 669 -5.66 -5.56 15.97
N ARG A 670 -5.91 -4.28 16.27
CA ARG A 670 -7.12 -3.80 16.96
C ARG A 670 -7.70 -2.61 16.19
N ALA A 671 -8.96 -2.70 15.78
CA ALA A 671 -9.68 -1.59 15.13
C ALA A 671 -10.84 -1.13 16.02
N LEU A 672 -10.79 0.12 16.46
CA LEU A 672 -11.83 0.75 17.27
C LEU A 672 -12.67 1.67 16.39
N LEU A 673 -13.81 1.17 15.94
CA LEU A 673 -14.71 1.82 14.98
C LEU A 673 -16.09 2.11 15.58
N ASN A 674 -16.19 2.21 16.91
CA ASN A 674 -17.46 2.50 17.59
C ASN A 674 -17.87 3.98 17.48
N PHE A 675 -19.18 4.24 17.46
CA PHE A 675 -19.78 5.58 17.26
C PHE A 675 -19.37 6.27 15.94
N CYS A 676 -19.18 5.51 14.85
CA CYS A 676 -18.74 6.03 13.55
C CYS A 676 -19.88 6.21 12.51
N ASP A 677 -21.12 5.84 12.86
CA ASP A 677 -22.27 5.74 11.94
C ASP A 677 -21.96 4.87 10.69
N ILE A 678 -21.35 3.71 10.90
CA ILE A 678 -20.99 2.79 9.80
C ILE A 678 -22.24 2.30 9.08
N THR A 679 -22.26 2.50 7.76
CA THR A 679 -23.33 2.04 6.87
C THR A 679 -23.13 0.58 6.43
N THR A 680 -24.18 -0.03 5.86
CA THR A 680 -24.11 -1.38 5.26
C THR A 680 -23.05 -1.49 4.15
N LEU A 681 -22.80 -0.42 3.39
CA LEU A 681 -21.75 -0.38 2.36
C LEU A 681 -20.35 -0.34 2.97
N GLN A 682 -20.16 0.46 4.03
CA GLN A 682 -18.90 0.47 4.78
C GLN A 682 -18.64 -0.87 5.50
N CYS A 683 -19.69 -1.60 5.89
CA CYS A 683 -19.55 -2.99 6.36
C CYS A 683 -18.96 -3.93 5.30
N ALA A 684 -19.25 -3.70 4.01
CA ALA A 684 -18.64 -4.48 2.93
C ALA A 684 -17.12 -4.22 2.83
N THR A 685 -16.67 -2.97 3.05
CA THR A 685 -15.24 -2.65 3.17
C THR A 685 -14.59 -3.35 4.36
N VAL A 686 -15.25 -3.39 5.51
CA VAL A 686 -14.74 -4.15 6.66
C VAL A 686 -14.70 -5.64 6.33
N ALA A 687 -15.74 -6.18 5.69
CA ALA A 687 -15.78 -7.58 5.28
C ALA A 687 -14.63 -7.92 4.31
N SER A 688 -14.30 -7.06 3.35
CA SER A 688 -13.16 -7.30 2.44
C SER A 688 -11.82 -7.30 3.19
N VAL A 689 -11.66 -6.45 4.21
CA VAL A 689 -10.48 -6.48 5.09
C VAL A 689 -10.39 -7.81 5.83
N LEU A 690 -11.51 -8.34 6.34
CA LEU A 690 -11.55 -9.62 7.05
C LEU A 690 -11.25 -10.83 6.15
N GLN A 691 -11.48 -10.72 4.85
CA GLN A 691 -11.22 -11.77 3.86
C GLN A 691 -9.76 -11.83 3.41
N SER A 692 -9.01 -10.73 3.55
CA SER A 692 -7.62 -10.64 3.11
C SER A 692 -6.68 -11.42 4.04
N GLU A 693 -5.75 -12.17 3.46
CA GLU A 693 -4.71 -12.93 4.19
C GLU A 693 -3.76 -12.03 4.97
N ASN A 694 -3.52 -10.83 4.44
CA ASN A 694 -2.67 -9.81 5.03
C ASN A 694 -3.29 -9.16 6.27
N SER A 695 -4.59 -9.37 6.51
CA SER A 695 -5.25 -8.84 7.69
C SER A 695 -4.60 -9.39 8.96
N ARG A 696 -4.20 -8.47 9.84
CA ARG A 696 -3.67 -8.78 11.18
C ARG A 696 -4.72 -8.60 12.27
N LEU A 697 -5.95 -8.29 11.88
CA LEU A 697 -7.01 -7.88 12.78
C LEU A 697 -7.49 -9.03 13.67
N THR A 698 -7.34 -8.86 14.97
CA THR A 698 -7.77 -9.80 16.02
C THR A 698 -8.91 -9.24 16.87
N VAL A 699 -9.00 -7.91 17.00
CA VAL A 699 -10.06 -7.23 17.75
C VAL A 699 -10.75 -6.21 16.87
N LEU A 700 -12.06 -6.35 16.71
CA LEU A 700 -12.91 -5.45 15.93
C LEU A 700 -14.03 -4.91 16.81
N ASP A 701 -13.98 -3.61 17.12
CA ASP A 701 -15.04 -2.92 17.83
C ASP A 701 -15.89 -2.10 16.84
N LEU A 702 -17.13 -2.53 16.65
CA LEU A 702 -18.13 -1.88 15.81
C LEU A 702 -19.34 -1.42 16.64
N GLY A 703 -19.19 -1.27 17.96
CA GLY A 703 -20.29 -0.88 18.84
C GLY A 703 -20.93 0.46 18.46
N HIS A 704 -22.22 0.62 18.74
CA HIS A 704 -22.94 1.88 18.58
C HIS A 704 -22.91 2.48 17.15
N ASN A 705 -23.07 1.65 16.11
CA ASN A 705 -23.11 2.08 14.70
C ASN A 705 -24.49 1.90 14.02
N ASN A 706 -25.49 1.35 14.71
CA ASN A 706 -26.82 1.10 14.15
C ASN A 706 -26.78 0.25 12.84
N LEU A 707 -25.97 -0.81 12.83
CA LEU A 707 -25.78 -1.66 11.65
C LEU A 707 -27.05 -2.41 11.21
N GLY A 708 -27.93 -2.72 12.16
CA GLY A 708 -29.09 -3.60 11.94
C GLY A 708 -28.69 -5.02 11.53
N ASP A 709 -29.69 -5.81 11.11
CA ASP A 709 -29.45 -7.15 10.56
C ASP A 709 -28.58 -7.09 9.30
N GLU A 710 -28.90 -6.22 8.33
CA GLU A 710 -28.23 -6.17 7.03
C GLU A 710 -26.73 -5.86 7.12
N GLY A 711 -26.33 -4.93 7.99
CA GLY A 711 -24.91 -4.64 8.22
C GLY A 711 -24.16 -5.84 8.80
N VAL A 712 -24.76 -6.54 9.78
CA VAL A 712 -24.17 -7.75 10.37
C VAL A 712 -24.08 -8.89 9.36
N ILE A 713 -25.10 -9.08 8.53
CA ILE A 713 -25.09 -10.10 7.46
C ILE A 713 -23.92 -9.85 6.50
N ARG A 714 -23.68 -8.59 6.10
CA ARG A 714 -22.52 -8.23 5.26
C ARG A 714 -21.18 -8.54 5.95
N LEU A 715 -21.06 -8.23 7.24
CA LEU A 715 -19.86 -8.55 8.03
C LEU A 715 -19.62 -10.06 8.13
N CYS A 716 -20.69 -10.86 8.25
CA CYS A 716 -20.60 -12.32 8.32
C CYS A 716 -19.96 -12.93 7.07
N CYS A 717 -20.11 -12.32 5.88
CA CYS A 717 -19.41 -12.77 4.67
C CYS A 717 -17.89 -12.70 4.82
N GLY A 718 -17.37 -11.75 5.60
CA GLY A 718 -15.95 -11.64 5.91
C GLY A 718 -15.52 -12.58 7.03
N LEU A 719 -16.31 -12.65 8.11
CA LEU A 719 -16.01 -13.49 9.28
C LEU A 719 -16.00 -15.00 8.99
N ARG A 720 -16.71 -15.46 7.94
CA ARG A 720 -16.70 -16.87 7.51
C ARG A 720 -15.43 -17.27 6.77
N ASN A 721 -14.65 -16.29 6.30
CA ASN A 721 -13.46 -16.59 5.52
C ASN A 721 -12.41 -17.28 6.41
N PRO A 722 -11.79 -18.39 5.96
CA PRO A 722 -10.73 -19.08 6.71
C PRO A 722 -9.56 -18.19 7.14
N ASN A 723 -9.31 -17.10 6.40
CA ASN A 723 -8.24 -16.15 6.66
C ASN A 723 -8.57 -15.13 7.74
N CYS A 724 -9.82 -15.10 8.23
CA CYS A 724 -10.24 -14.18 9.28
C CYS A 724 -9.61 -14.55 10.63
N LYS A 725 -8.84 -13.61 11.20
CA LYS A 725 -8.11 -13.78 12.47
C LYS A 725 -8.81 -13.11 13.66
N VAL A 726 -10.04 -12.63 13.49
CA VAL A 726 -10.76 -11.91 14.55
C VAL A 726 -11.15 -12.87 15.67
N GLU A 727 -10.62 -12.60 16.86
CA GLU A 727 -10.87 -13.31 18.10
C GLU A 727 -11.89 -12.59 18.99
N THR A 728 -11.96 -11.26 18.90
CA THR A 728 -12.90 -10.44 19.67
C THR A 728 -13.72 -9.56 18.75
N LEU A 729 -15.05 -9.71 18.80
CA LEU A 729 -16.00 -8.91 18.05
C LEU A 729 -16.97 -8.21 19.01
N ASN A 730 -16.97 -6.88 18.99
CA ASN A 730 -17.94 -6.07 19.71
C ASN A 730 -18.97 -5.49 18.74
N LEU A 731 -20.22 -5.93 18.89
CA LEU A 731 -21.39 -5.49 18.13
C LEU A 731 -22.46 -4.86 19.03
N ARG A 732 -22.07 -4.38 20.21
CA ARG A 732 -22.97 -3.75 21.16
C ARG A 732 -23.76 -2.59 20.54
N HIS A 733 -25.03 -2.44 20.91
CA HIS A 733 -25.88 -1.32 20.49
C HIS A 733 -25.92 -1.10 18.96
N ASN A 734 -26.13 -2.17 18.19
CA ASN A 734 -26.24 -2.10 16.73
C ASN A 734 -27.62 -2.41 16.19
N HIS A 735 -28.63 -2.55 17.05
CA HIS A 735 -29.99 -2.94 16.68
C HIS A 735 -30.04 -4.25 15.88
N VAL A 736 -29.18 -5.19 16.25
CA VAL A 736 -29.13 -6.53 15.65
C VAL A 736 -30.37 -7.30 16.11
N GLY A 737 -31.11 -7.88 15.17
CA GLY A 737 -32.25 -8.74 15.42
C GLY A 737 -31.90 -10.23 15.28
N HIS A 738 -32.93 -11.07 15.29
CA HIS A 738 -32.76 -12.52 15.20
C HIS A 738 -32.15 -12.98 13.87
N ARG A 739 -32.37 -12.26 12.75
CA ARG A 739 -31.77 -12.63 11.45
C ARG A 739 -30.26 -12.40 11.44
N GLY A 740 -29.80 -11.25 11.94
CA GLY A 740 -28.37 -10.98 12.09
C GLY A 740 -27.69 -11.98 13.02
N VAL A 741 -28.33 -12.31 14.14
CA VAL A 741 -27.84 -13.36 15.07
C VAL A 741 -27.77 -14.73 14.41
N ASN A 742 -28.78 -15.12 13.62
CA ASN A 742 -28.76 -16.40 12.92
C ASN A 742 -27.58 -16.51 11.93
N GLU A 743 -27.25 -15.42 11.21
CA GLU A 743 -26.06 -15.42 10.35
C GLU A 743 -24.74 -15.45 11.13
N LEU A 744 -24.68 -14.81 12.31
CA LEU A 744 -23.54 -14.92 13.24
C LEU A 744 -23.39 -16.36 13.77
N CYS A 745 -24.50 -17.05 14.06
CA CYS A 745 -24.44 -18.45 14.50
C CYS A 745 -23.79 -19.35 13.44
N LYS A 746 -24.08 -19.11 12.16
CA LYS A 746 -23.40 -19.79 11.05
C LYS A 746 -21.91 -19.46 10.96
N VAL A 747 -21.44 -18.31 11.46
CA VAL A 747 -20.00 -18.02 11.57
C VAL A 747 -19.37 -18.86 12.67
N LEU A 748 -20.01 -18.92 13.85
CA LEU A 748 -19.50 -19.62 15.03
C LEU A 748 -19.38 -21.15 14.81
N THR A 749 -20.29 -21.73 14.02
CA THR A 749 -20.27 -23.18 13.72
C THR A 749 -19.16 -23.57 12.75
N VAL A 750 -18.62 -22.64 11.94
CA VAL A 750 -17.52 -22.91 11.02
C VAL A 750 -16.25 -23.25 11.79
N SER A 751 -15.58 -24.35 11.41
CA SER A 751 -14.36 -24.84 12.09
C SER A 751 -13.19 -23.87 12.00
N THR A 752 -13.11 -23.07 10.94
CA THR A 752 -12.03 -22.09 10.71
C THR A 752 -12.19 -20.80 11.51
N SER A 753 -13.38 -20.54 12.08
CA SER A 753 -13.63 -19.31 12.86
C SER A 753 -12.70 -19.24 14.08
N LYS A 754 -12.09 -18.06 14.27
CA LYS A 754 -11.21 -17.76 15.41
C LYS A 754 -11.91 -17.00 16.53
N LEU A 755 -13.21 -16.75 16.41
CA LEU A 755 -13.94 -15.90 17.34
C LEU A 755 -14.05 -16.57 18.72
N LEU A 756 -13.51 -15.91 19.76
CA LEU A 756 -13.51 -16.36 21.14
C LEU A 756 -14.39 -15.47 22.04
N THR A 757 -14.48 -14.18 21.73
CA THR A 757 -15.26 -13.19 22.49
C THR A 757 -16.27 -12.51 21.59
N LEU A 758 -17.55 -12.58 21.97
CA LEU A 758 -18.64 -11.92 21.27
C LEU A 758 -19.45 -11.06 22.24
N ASP A 759 -19.46 -9.75 21.99
CA ASP A 759 -20.31 -8.81 22.72
C ASP A 759 -21.47 -8.36 21.85
N LEU A 760 -22.68 -8.81 22.22
CA LEU A 760 -23.95 -8.44 21.59
C LEU A 760 -24.82 -7.61 22.54
N SER A 761 -24.25 -7.07 23.62
CA SER A 761 -24.98 -6.32 24.63
C SER A 761 -25.84 -5.23 23.99
N CYS A 762 -26.99 -5.00 24.58
CA CYS A 762 -27.93 -3.96 24.19
C CYS A 762 -28.44 -4.06 22.74
N ASN A 763 -28.49 -5.27 22.19
CA ASN A 763 -29.25 -5.58 20.99
C ASN A 763 -30.54 -6.30 21.40
N ASP A 764 -31.67 -5.96 20.81
CA ASP A 764 -32.98 -6.49 21.25
C ASP A 764 -33.22 -7.90 20.66
N LEU A 765 -32.38 -8.87 21.07
CA LEU A 765 -32.33 -10.24 20.54
C LEU A 765 -33.55 -11.07 20.91
N THR A 766 -34.11 -10.83 22.10
CA THR A 766 -35.18 -11.63 22.73
C THR A 766 -34.78 -13.10 22.97
N ASP A 767 -35.69 -13.90 23.54
CA ASP A 767 -35.47 -15.33 23.77
C ASP A 767 -35.15 -16.10 22.48
N LEU A 768 -35.70 -15.68 21.33
CA LEU A 768 -35.48 -16.33 20.05
C LEU A 768 -34.02 -16.22 19.59
N GLY A 769 -33.41 -15.03 19.71
CA GLY A 769 -32.01 -14.83 19.35
C GLY A 769 -31.06 -15.66 20.23
N VAL A 770 -31.36 -15.76 21.53
CA VAL A 770 -30.58 -16.58 22.47
C VAL A 770 -30.69 -18.06 22.14
N ALA A 771 -31.86 -18.54 21.72
CA ALA A 771 -32.05 -19.93 21.35
C ALA A 771 -31.13 -20.34 20.17
N PHE A 772 -30.93 -19.46 19.19
CA PHE A 772 -29.96 -19.69 18.11
C PHE A 772 -28.51 -19.71 18.63
N LEU A 773 -28.15 -18.73 19.47
CA LEU A 773 -26.78 -18.62 20.01
C LEU A 773 -26.40 -19.80 20.91
N ALA A 774 -27.33 -20.31 21.70
CA ALA A 774 -27.07 -21.38 22.67
C ALA A 774 -26.42 -22.62 22.02
N TRP A 775 -26.84 -22.97 20.80
CA TRP A 775 -26.28 -24.10 20.06
C TRP A 775 -24.96 -23.80 19.35
N ALA A 776 -24.69 -22.53 19.04
CA ALA A 776 -23.53 -22.12 18.25
C ALA A 776 -22.35 -21.63 19.11
N CYS A 777 -22.56 -21.33 20.40
CA CYS A 777 -21.59 -20.66 21.26
C CYS A 777 -20.54 -21.57 21.92
N CYS A 778 -20.49 -22.88 21.59
CA CYS A 778 -19.64 -23.85 22.29
C CYS A 778 -18.13 -23.54 22.25
N LYS A 779 -17.66 -22.81 21.24
CA LYS A 779 -16.25 -22.38 21.08
C LYS A 779 -15.94 -21.03 21.73
N LEU A 780 -16.95 -20.24 22.09
CA LEU A 780 -16.73 -18.92 22.68
C LEU A 780 -16.21 -19.09 24.12
N GLN A 781 -15.24 -18.27 24.49
CA GLN A 781 -14.76 -18.12 25.86
C GLN A 781 -15.53 -17.04 26.61
N ALA A 782 -16.02 -16.02 25.92
CA ALA A 782 -16.80 -14.94 26.52
C ALA A 782 -18.00 -14.55 25.64
N LEU A 783 -19.19 -14.55 26.25
CA LEU A 783 -20.43 -14.13 25.60
C LEU A 783 -21.13 -13.08 26.45
N ARG A 784 -21.28 -11.86 25.91
CA ARG A 784 -21.96 -10.76 26.59
C ARG A 784 -23.28 -10.44 25.91
N LEU A 785 -24.36 -10.57 26.67
CA LEU A 785 -25.75 -10.43 26.25
C LEU A 785 -26.52 -9.50 27.20
N SER A 786 -25.83 -8.56 27.82
CA SER A 786 -26.44 -7.65 28.77
C SER A 786 -27.49 -6.78 28.09
N GLY A 787 -28.68 -6.68 28.68
CA GLY A 787 -29.75 -5.84 28.17
C GLY A 787 -30.23 -6.24 26.77
N CYS A 788 -30.35 -7.54 26.50
CA CYS A 788 -30.82 -8.09 25.22
C CYS A 788 -32.31 -8.47 25.17
N LEU A 789 -33.09 -8.05 26.19
CA LEU A 789 -34.51 -8.41 26.39
C LEU A 789 -34.74 -9.93 26.52
N ILE A 790 -33.80 -10.61 27.17
CA ILE A 790 -33.86 -12.05 27.44
C ILE A 790 -34.73 -12.27 28.67
N THR A 791 -35.71 -13.16 28.57
CA THR A 791 -36.56 -13.54 29.70
C THR A 791 -36.03 -14.79 30.38
N LYS A 792 -36.67 -15.18 31.49
CA LYS A 792 -36.44 -16.48 32.15
C LYS A 792 -36.42 -17.66 31.17
N LYS A 793 -37.27 -17.63 30.13
CA LYS A 793 -37.37 -18.73 29.16
C LYS A 793 -36.08 -18.88 28.35
N GLY A 794 -35.58 -17.78 27.79
CA GLY A 794 -34.34 -17.78 27.01
C GLY A 794 -33.12 -18.11 27.85
N SER A 795 -33.01 -17.55 29.06
CA SER A 795 -31.88 -17.83 29.96
C SER A 795 -31.89 -19.27 30.48
N SER A 796 -33.06 -19.84 30.82
CA SER A 796 -33.18 -21.25 31.22
C SER A 796 -32.80 -22.19 30.08
N PHE A 797 -33.18 -21.85 28.84
CA PHE A 797 -32.77 -22.62 27.66
C PHE A 797 -31.26 -22.58 27.45
N LEU A 798 -30.63 -21.40 27.57
CA LEU A 798 -29.18 -21.27 27.49
C LEU A 798 -28.47 -22.10 28.57
N ALA A 799 -28.93 -22.03 29.82
CA ALA A 799 -28.39 -22.81 30.94
C ALA A 799 -28.48 -24.33 30.67
N LEU A 800 -29.61 -24.80 30.14
CA LEU A 800 -29.80 -26.21 29.77
C LEU A 800 -28.81 -26.67 28.70
N VAL A 801 -28.60 -25.87 27.66
CA VAL A 801 -27.69 -26.20 26.55
C VAL A 801 -26.24 -26.23 27.01
N LEU A 802 -25.83 -25.28 27.86
CA LEU A 802 -24.48 -25.25 28.43
C LEU A 802 -24.20 -26.46 29.34
N ARG A 803 -25.20 -27.00 30.05
CA ARG A 803 -25.03 -28.24 30.84
C ARG A 803 -24.91 -29.50 29.99
N SER A 804 -25.56 -29.49 28.83
CA SER A 804 -25.73 -30.69 28.01
C SER A 804 -24.59 -30.91 27.01
N ASN A 805 -23.75 -29.90 26.78
CA ASN A 805 -22.70 -29.94 25.77
C ASN A 805 -21.36 -29.45 26.36
N PRO A 806 -20.21 -30.02 25.94
CA PRO A 806 -18.93 -29.44 26.30
C PRO A 806 -18.81 -28.02 25.73
N PHE A 807 -18.50 -27.05 26.59
CA PHE A 807 -18.32 -25.65 26.24
C PHE A 807 -16.95 -25.14 26.69
N GLN A 808 -16.44 -24.12 26.02
CA GLN A 808 -15.21 -23.40 26.41
C GLN A 808 -15.47 -22.05 27.09
N MET A 809 -16.75 -21.70 27.25
CA MET A 809 -17.21 -20.45 27.85
C MET A 809 -16.77 -20.34 29.31
N LYS A 810 -16.14 -19.21 29.61
CA LYS A 810 -15.66 -18.81 30.95
C LYS A 810 -16.42 -17.60 31.46
N GLU A 811 -16.77 -16.66 30.57
CA GLU A 811 -17.50 -15.44 30.89
C GLU A 811 -18.88 -15.42 30.22
N LEU A 812 -19.93 -15.22 31.02
CA LEU A 812 -21.30 -14.99 30.57
C LEU A 812 -21.89 -13.76 31.27
N ASP A 813 -22.23 -12.72 30.50
CA ASP A 813 -22.94 -11.54 31.01
C ASP A 813 -24.39 -11.53 30.50
N LEU A 814 -25.34 -11.74 31.42
CA LEU A 814 -26.79 -11.67 31.21
C LEU A 814 -27.43 -10.54 32.04
N SER A 815 -26.64 -9.65 32.60
CA SER A 815 -27.12 -8.51 33.40
C SER A 815 -28.11 -7.64 32.61
N TYR A 816 -28.92 -6.85 33.30
CA TYR A 816 -29.88 -5.92 32.67
C TYR A 816 -30.96 -6.57 31.78
N ASN A 817 -31.24 -7.87 31.96
CA ASN A 817 -32.32 -8.59 31.29
C ASN A 817 -33.50 -8.87 32.24
N PRO A 818 -34.76 -8.96 31.76
CA PRO A 818 -35.91 -9.31 32.58
C PRO A 818 -35.96 -10.81 32.90
N LEU A 819 -34.98 -11.30 33.66
CA LEU A 819 -34.82 -12.73 33.98
C LEU A 819 -35.86 -13.23 35.00
N GLY A 820 -36.39 -12.35 35.84
CA GLY A 820 -37.29 -12.70 36.94
C GLY A 820 -36.53 -13.39 38.07
N ASP A 821 -36.73 -14.70 38.24
CA ASP A 821 -36.13 -15.48 39.33
C ASP A 821 -34.72 -16.02 39.00
N LEU A 822 -34.06 -16.57 40.03
CA LEU A 822 -32.78 -17.26 39.92
C LEU A 822 -32.83 -18.38 38.86
N VAL A 823 -31.94 -18.30 37.87
CA VAL A 823 -31.65 -19.37 36.91
C VAL A 823 -30.32 -20.00 37.27
N ASP A 824 -30.31 -21.32 37.33
CA ASP A 824 -29.17 -22.12 37.75
C ASP A 824 -28.27 -22.43 36.53
N PHE A 825 -27.07 -21.86 36.50
CA PHE A 825 -26.07 -22.00 35.43
C PHE A 825 -24.97 -23.01 35.81
N PRO A 826 -24.20 -23.54 34.85
CA PRO A 826 -23.06 -24.42 35.15
C PRO A 826 -22.01 -23.74 36.05
N SER A 827 -21.44 -24.48 36.99
CA SER A 827 -20.41 -23.98 37.93
C SER A 827 -19.04 -23.76 37.30
N GLU A 828 -18.81 -24.27 36.09
CA GLU A 828 -17.56 -24.15 35.33
C GLU A 828 -17.36 -22.73 34.75
N LEU A 829 -18.39 -21.88 34.76
CA LEU A 829 -18.27 -20.47 34.39
C LEU A 829 -17.45 -19.72 35.45
N GLU A 830 -16.28 -19.22 35.06
CA GLU A 830 -15.40 -18.43 35.92
C GLU A 830 -16.04 -17.07 36.29
N LYS A 831 -16.85 -16.49 35.38
CA LYS A 831 -17.48 -15.19 35.55
C LYS A 831 -18.91 -15.19 35.01
N LEU A 832 -19.89 -15.09 35.90
CA LEU A 832 -21.32 -14.97 35.57
C LEU A 832 -21.88 -13.65 36.11
N GLU A 833 -22.36 -12.78 35.23
CA GLU A 833 -23.05 -11.54 35.60
C GLU A 833 -24.56 -11.67 35.31
N VAL A 834 -25.37 -11.62 36.37
CA VAL A 834 -26.85 -11.70 36.30
C VAL A 834 -27.45 -10.65 37.24
N ASP A 835 -28.56 -10.05 36.82
CA ASP A 835 -29.36 -9.13 37.64
C ASP A 835 -30.82 -9.57 37.58
N TYR A 836 -31.46 -9.70 38.75
CA TYR A 836 -32.84 -10.17 38.91
C TYR A 836 -33.86 -9.02 39.04
N ARG A 837 -33.41 -7.77 38.95
CA ARG A 837 -34.32 -6.61 38.93
C ARG A 837 -35.13 -6.58 37.64
N GLU A 838 -36.46 -6.61 37.72
CA GLU A 838 -37.34 -6.53 36.54
C GLU A 838 -37.70 -5.10 36.12
N GLU A 839 -37.66 -4.15 37.06
CA GLU A 839 -38.09 -2.77 36.84
C GLU A 839 -37.29 -2.13 35.70
N ASN A 840 -38.00 -1.53 34.73
CA ASN A 840 -37.44 -0.91 33.53
C ASN A 840 -36.70 -1.83 32.53
N ARG A 841 -36.35 -3.09 32.86
CA ARG A 841 -35.58 -4.00 31.97
C ARG A 841 -36.32 -4.43 30.70
N ARG A 842 -37.65 -4.31 30.67
CA ARG A 842 -38.48 -4.61 29.50
C ARG A 842 -38.52 -3.46 28.47
N LYS A 843 -38.00 -2.27 28.82
CA LYS A 843 -37.92 -1.13 27.90
C LYS A 843 -36.86 -1.39 26.81
N GLN A 844 -37.08 -0.90 25.59
CA GLN A 844 -36.12 -1.02 24.49
C GLN A 844 -34.98 0.01 24.60
N GLY A 845 -33.83 -0.29 23.96
CA GLY A 845 -32.70 0.64 23.84
C GLY A 845 -32.09 1.09 25.18
N LEU A 846 -31.58 2.33 25.25
CA LEU A 846 -30.90 2.84 26.46
C LEU A 846 -31.80 2.97 27.69
N ARG A 847 -33.12 3.01 27.49
CA ARG A 847 -34.09 3.24 28.57
C ARG A 847 -34.22 2.06 29.55
N LYS A 848 -33.70 0.89 29.21
CA LYS A 848 -33.57 -0.24 30.15
C LYS A 848 -32.52 -0.01 31.24
N TYR A 849 -31.62 0.95 31.01
CA TYR A 849 -30.59 1.39 31.93
C TYR A 849 -31.01 2.62 32.73
N ILE A 850 -32.28 3.05 32.64
CA ILE A 850 -32.78 4.14 33.47
C ILE A 850 -32.44 3.80 34.92
N SER A 851 -31.50 4.54 35.48
CA SER A 851 -31.31 4.59 36.93
C SER A 851 -32.64 5.07 37.48
N ASP A 852 -33.21 4.41 38.48
CA ASP A 852 -34.46 4.85 39.08
C ASP A 852 -34.33 6.34 39.42
N ALA A 853 -34.97 7.19 38.62
CA ALA A 853 -34.85 8.64 38.75
C ALA A 853 -35.50 9.11 40.07
N SER A 854 -36.20 8.21 40.76
CA SER A 854 -36.58 8.34 42.17
C SER A 854 -35.39 8.41 43.14
N GLU A 855 -34.21 7.88 42.79
CA GLU A 855 -33.02 7.78 43.66
C GLU A 855 -31.95 8.86 43.42
N LEU A 856 -31.85 9.47 42.23
CA LEU A 856 -30.85 10.52 41.96
C LEU A 856 -31.30 11.89 42.48
N THR A 857 -30.52 12.47 43.39
CA THR A 857 -30.81 13.79 43.99
C THR A 857 -29.59 14.71 43.95
N LEU A 858 -29.81 15.98 43.64
CA LEU A 858 -28.78 17.00 43.69
C LEU A 858 -28.41 17.29 45.14
N ASP A 859 -27.11 17.26 45.47
CA ASP A 859 -26.64 17.41 46.83
C ASP A 859 -26.61 18.89 47.26
N PRO A 860 -27.48 19.33 48.18
CA PRO A 860 -27.50 20.72 48.66
C PRO A 860 -26.21 21.12 49.37
N SER A 861 -25.41 20.16 49.84
CA SER A 861 -24.12 20.39 50.49
C SER A 861 -23.01 20.75 49.51
N THR A 862 -23.15 20.40 48.23
CA THR A 862 -22.19 20.75 47.17
C THR A 862 -22.60 22.01 46.40
N ALA A 863 -23.90 22.28 46.29
CA ALA A 863 -24.46 23.34 45.45
C ALA A 863 -23.87 24.74 45.73
N ASN A 864 -23.47 25.46 44.70
CA ASN A 864 -23.04 26.85 44.88
C ASN A 864 -24.16 27.76 45.43
N GLY A 865 -23.79 28.80 46.19
CA GLY A 865 -24.75 29.74 46.79
C GLY A 865 -25.69 30.42 45.81
N PHE A 866 -25.33 30.57 44.53
CA PHE A 866 -26.21 31.14 43.50
C PHE A 866 -27.17 30.14 42.84
N LEU A 867 -27.16 28.87 43.26
CA LEU A 867 -28.03 27.82 42.72
C LEU A 867 -29.20 27.53 43.66
N SER A 868 -30.43 27.58 43.16
CA SER A 868 -31.62 27.15 43.91
C SER A 868 -31.98 25.73 43.49
N LEU A 869 -32.11 24.83 44.46
CA LEU A 869 -32.64 23.47 44.26
C LEU A 869 -34.15 23.44 44.55
N SER A 870 -34.93 22.80 43.70
CA SER A 870 -36.38 22.65 43.84
C SER A 870 -36.83 21.23 43.47
N GLU A 871 -38.13 20.94 43.63
CA GLU A 871 -38.77 19.67 43.22
C GLU A 871 -38.08 18.44 43.82
N GLY A 872 -37.84 18.46 45.15
CA GLY A 872 -37.14 17.38 45.84
C GLY A 872 -35.65 17.27 45.46
N ASN A 873 -35.00 18.41 45.18
CA ASN A 873 -33.61 18.51 44.72
C ASN A 873 -33.36 17.85 43.36
N ARG A 874 -34.32 17.91 42.44
CA ARG A 874 -34.19 17.39 41.07
C ARG A 874 -34.09 18.48 40.01
N THR A 875 -34.47 19.70 40.36
CA THR A 875 -34.36 20.87 39.49
C THR A 875 -33.39 21.86 40.11
N VAL A 876 -32.48 22.39 39.29
CA VAL A 876 -31.54 23.44 39.66
C VAL A 876 -31.69 24.65 38.76
N THR A 877 -31.84 25.82 39.38
CA THR A 877 -31.94 27.10 38.68
C THR A 877 -30.90 28.08 39.18
N ARG A 878 -30.19 28.76 38.27
CA ARG A 878 -29.24 29.81 38.66
C ARG A 878 -29.97 31.12 38.94
N GLN A 879 -29.85 31.60 40.17
CA GLN A 879 -30.45 32.83 40.66
C GLN A 879 -29.51 34.03 40.50
N LYS A 880 -30.06 35.25 40.62
CA LYS A 880 -29.27 36.50 40.65
C LYS A 880 -28.70 36.81 42.04
N LYS A 881 -29.31 36.27 43.09
CA LYS A 881 -28.92 36.48 44.49
C LYS A 881 -28.53 35.15 45.12
N GLU A 882 -27.58 35.22 46.05
CA GLU A 882 -27.13 34.08 46.82
C GLU A 882 -28.23 33.57 47.76
N GLN A 883 -28.36 32.26 47.86
CA GLN A 883 -29.28 31.55 48.73
C GLN A 883 -28.74 31.54 50.16
N LYS A 884 -29.49 32.14 51.09
CA LYS A 884 -29.09 32.27 52.50
C LYS A 884 -29.32 31.01 53.35
N ASN A 885 -30.00 30.01 52.80
CA ASN A 885 -30.52 28.87 53.55
C ASN A 885 -29.65 27.62 53.47
N TYR A 886 -28.51 27.68 52.78
CA TYR A 886 -27.62 26.52 52.66
C TYR A 886 -26.60 26.45 53.81
N PRO A 887 -26.35 25.26 54.38
CA PRO A 887 -25.34 25.09 55.42
C PRO A 887 -23.93 25.31 54.87
N SER A 888 -23.07 25.95 55.67
CA SER A 888 -21.65 26.12 55.33
C SER A 888 -20.91 24.79 55.45
N THR A 889 -20.47 24.24 54.33
CA THR A 889 -19.78 22.95 54.24
C THR A 889 -18.48 23.09 53.43
N HIS A 890 -17.48 22.26 53.76
CA HIS A 890 -16.22 22.24 53.01
C HIS A 890 -16.41 21.72 51.56
N GLU A 891 -17.42 20.88 51.34
CA GLU A 891 -17.80 20.32 50.03
C GLU A 891 -18.50 21.31 49.09
N ARG A 892 -18.91 22.50 49.56
CA ARG A 892 -19.65 23.48 48.76
C ARG A 892 -18.77 24.16 47.72
N PHE A 893 -19.24 24.28 46.48
CA PHE A 893 -18.60 25.14 45.48
C PHE A 893 -18.76 26.62 45.82
N ASP A 894 -17.68 27.40 45.84
CA ASP A 894 -17.70 28.82 46.26
C ASP A 894 -17.81 29.81 45.09
N LYS A 895 -16.96 29.70 44.06
CA LYS A 895 -16.89 30.64 42.92
C LYS A 895 -17.47 30.07 41.62
N CYS A 896 -17.62 28.76 41.52
CA CYS A 896 -18.17 28.10 40.34
C CYS A 896 -19.62 27.68 40.60
N ASN A 897 -20.56 28.10 39.74
CA ASN A 897 -21.99 27.76 39.82
C ASN A 897 -22.25 26.28 39.46
N GLN A 898 -21.80 25.35 40.31
CA GLN A 898 -21.88 23.91 40.09
C GLN A 898 -22.60 23.22 41.26
N VAL A 899 -23.11 22.02 40.98
CA VAL A 899 -23.68 21.10 41.96
C VAL A 899 -23.40 19.66 41.49
N LEU A 900 -23.14 18.76 42.42
CA LEU A 900 -23.06 17.32 42.17
C LEU A 900 -24.29 16.60 42.72
N CYS A 901 -24.64 15.45 42.14
CA CYS A 901 -25.55 14.51 42.78
C CYS A 901 -24.92 13.88 44.03
N LYS A 902 -25.79 13.43 44.93
CA LYS A 902 -25.38 12.77 46.19
C LYS A 902 -24.95 11.32 45.94
N GLU A 903 -25.59 10.65 45.00
CA GLU A 903 -25.39 9.24 44.68
C GLU A 903 -24.21 9.08 43.71
N GLY A 904 -23.31 8.15 44.04
CA GLY A 904 -22.20 7.76 43.16
C GLY A 904 -22.62 6.59 42.29
N LEU A 905 -22.38 6.68 40.98
CA LEU A 905 -22.78 5.70 40.00
C LEU A 905 -21.62 4.77 39.63
N CYS A 906 -21.88 3.47 39.74
CA CYS A 906 -21.05 2.38 39.25
C CYS A 906 -21.93 1.46 38.38
N GLY A 907 -21.39 0.93 37.28
CA GLY A 907 -22.15 0.11 36.33
C GLY A 907 -22.74 0.89 35.15
N ARG A 908 -23.83 0.37 34.56
CA ARG A 908 -24.51 0.98 33.41
C ARG A 908 -25.73 1.79 33.88
N HIS A 909 -25.75 3.09 33.56
CA HIS A 909 -26.78 4.04 33.98
C HIS A 909 -27.15 4.97 32.82
N TYR A 910 -28.44 5.22 32.65
CA TYR A 910 -28.99 6.16 31.70
C TYR A 910 -29.90 7.15 32.41
N LEU A 911 -29.78 8.43 32.08
CA LEU A 911 -30.63 9.49 32.62
C LEU A 911 -30.96 10.52 31.53
N GLU A 912 -32.14 11.11 31.63
CA GLU A 912 -32.61 12.19 30.75
C GLU A 912 -32.70 13.49 31.56
N VAL A 913 -32.15 14.58 31.03
CA VAL A 913 -32.24 15.92 31.64
C VAL A 913 -32.90 16.90 30.69
N GLU A 914 -33.81 17.69 31.22
CA GLU A 914 -34.44 18.81 30.52
C GLU A 914 -33.67 20.09 30.82
N CYS A 915 -33.33 20.83 29.78
CA CYS A 915 -32.44 21.98 29.85
C CYS A 915 -33.15 23.22 29.30
N LEU A 916 -32.99 24.33 30.02
CA LEU A 916 -33.42 25.65 29.59
C LEU A 916 -32.21 26.59 29.66
N HIS A 917 -31.83 27.19 28.52
CA HIS A 917 -30.63 28.01 28.32
C HIS A 917 -29.29 27.24 28.39
N ASP A 918 -28.19 27.96 28.55
CA ASP A 918 -26.81 27.48 28.45
C ASP A 918 -26.38 26.74 29.71
N VAL A 919 -25.97 25.48 29.55
CA VAL A 919 -25.67 24.56 30.66
C VAL A 919 -24.49 23.65 30.35
N HIS A 920 -23.81 23.18 31.40
CA HIS A 920 -22.86 22.08 31.34
C HIS A 920 -23.43 20.89 32.11
N ILE A 921 -23.45 19.73 31.46
CA ILE A 921 -23.90 18.47 32.02
C ILE A 921 -22.77 17.47 31.88
N GLY A 922 -22.41 16.79 32.95
CA GLY A 922 -21.30 15.85 32.88
C GLY A 922 -21.23 14.94 34.08
N MET A 923 -20.14 14.20 34.15
CA MET A 923 -19.83 13.37 35.31
C MET A 923 -18.48 13.74 35.88
N ALA A 924 -18.37 13.65 37.19
CA ALA A 924 -17.15 13.96 37.91
C ALA A 924 -16.90 12.95 39.01
N TYR A 925 -15.63 12.77 39.29
CA TYR A 925 -15.17 12.10 40.49
C TYR A 925 -15.44 12.94 41.74
N LYS A 926 -15.65 12.26 42.88
CA LYS A 926 -15.92 12.95 44.15
C LYS A 926 -14.80 13.92 44.54
N ARG A 927 -13.54 13.56 44.25
CA ARG A 927 -12.34 14.35 44.56
C ARG A 927 -12.16 15.65 43.78
N LEU A 928 -13.10 16.02 42.90
CA LEU A 928 -13.07 17.30 42.20
C LEU A 928 -12.94 18.47 43.19
N GLU A 929 -11.98 19.37 42.99
CA GLU A 929 -11.76 20.49 43.90
C GLU A 929 -12.99 21.40 43.99
N ARG A 930 -13.26 21.96 45.18
CA ARG A 930 -14.49 22.74 45.44
C ARG A 930 -14.27 24.24 45.55
N LYS A 931 -13.05 24.67 45.86
CA LYS A 931 -12.76 26.06 46.28
C LYS A 931 -11.91 26.79 45.24
N GLY A 932 -12.28 28.02 44.94
CA GLY A 932 -11.60 28.86 43.95
C GLY A 932 -12.28 28.84 42.58
N ALA A 933 -11.65 29.50 41.61
CA ALA A 933 -12.19 29.70 40.25
C ALA A 933 -11.23 29.20 39.15
N GLY A 934 -10.43 28.17 39.46
CA GLY A 934 -9.44 27.59 38.55
C GLY A 934 -9.94 26.38 37.77
N ASP A 935 -9.08 25.88 36.89
CA ASP A 935 -9.37 24.73 36.04
C ASP A 935 -9.59 23.43 36.85
N ASN A 936 -8.92 23.30 37.99
CA ASN A 936 -9.04 22.14 38.88
C ASN A 936 -10.44 22.00 39.51
N VAL A 937 -11.18 23.10 39.65
CA VAL A 937 -12.54 23.14 40.23
C VAL A 937 -13.61 23.01 39.15
N THR A 938 -13.31 23.53 37.96
CA THR A 938 -14.31 23.72 36.91
C THR A 938 -14.60 22.42 36.16
N LEU A 939 -15.88 22.00 36.14
CA LEU A 939 -16.34 20.81 35.42
C LEU A 939 -15.89 20.84 33.94
N GLY A 940 -15.25 19.76 33.50
CA GLY A 940 -14.70 19.56 32.14
C GLY A 940 -13.28 20.09 31.93
N GLN A 941 -12.79 20.99 32.78
CA GLN A 941 -11.47 21.65 32.61
C GLN A 941 -10.31 20.91 33.28
N ASN A 942 -10.57 19.76 33.89
CA ASN A 942 -9.60 18.96 34.63
C ASN A 942 -9.63 17.49 34.19
N ALA A 943 -8.75 16.68 34.79
CA ALA A 943 -8.64 15.25 34.50
C ALA A 943 -9.67 14.38 35.25
N VAL A 944 -10.50 14.96 36.11
CA VAL A 944 -11.42 14.25 37.01
C VAL A 944 -12.90 14.51 36.69
N SER A 945 -13.18 15.17 35.57
CA SER A 945 -14.53 15.44 35.10
C SER A 945 -14.63 15.47 33.57
N TRP A 946 -15.80 15.11 33.07
CA TRP A 946 -16.14 15.01 31.65
C TRP A 946 -17.49 15.68 31.44
N THR A 947 -17.58 16.64 30.53
CA THR A 947 -18.81 17.44 30.37
C THR A 947 -19.18 17.63 28.91
N LEU A 948 -20.48 17.75 28.67
CA LEU A 948 -21.08 18.36 27.51
C LEU A 948 -21.56 19.76 27.89
N TYR A 949 -21.06 20.78 27.19
CA TYR A 949 -21.69 22.09 27.15
C TYR A 949 -22.76 22.10 26.07
N ALA A 950 -23.94 22.57 26.43
CA ALA A 950 -25.07 22.75 25.54
C ALA A 950 -25.58 24.18 25.65
N SER A 951 -25.69 24.84 24.50
CA SER A 951 -26.38 26.11 24.34
C SER A 951 -27.17 26.12 23.03
N LYS A 952 -27.98 27.16 22.84
CA LYS A 952 -28.73 27.37 21.60
C LYS A 952 -27.85 27.39 20.34
N ASP A 953 -26.63 27.92 20.45
CA ASP A 953 -25.75 28.19 19.30
C ASP A 953 -24.51 27.29 19.28
N LYS A 954 -24.22 26.56 20.37
CA LYS A 954 -22.98 25.79 20.50
C LYS A 954 -23.17 24.54 21.36
N PHE A 955 -22.71 23.41 20.83
CA PHE A 955 -22.51 22.18 21.59
C PHE A 955 -21.03 21.85 21.57
N HIS A 956 -20.44 21.52 22.73
CA HIS A 956 -19.10 20.97 22.76
C HIS A 956 -18.90 20.02 23.93
N ALA A 957 -18.18 18.93 23.69
CA ALA A 957 -17.70 18.06 24.75
C ALA A 957 -16.35 18.57 25.26
N GLN A 958 -16.12 18.50 26.56
CA GLN A 958 -14.92 19.03 27.21
C GLN A 958 -14.36 18.07 28.27
N HIS A 959 -13.04 17.84 28.22
CA HIS A 959 -12.26 17.10 29.22
C HIS A 959 -10.79 17.57 29.18
N LYS A 960 -10.12 17.76 30.33
CA LYS A 960 -8.71 18.23 30.40
C LYS A 960 -8.44 19.49 29.57
N LYS A 961 -9.40 20.43 29.51
CA LYS A 961 -9.36 21.64 28.66
C LYS A 961 -9.38 21.38 27.15
N ILE A 962 -9.45 20.14 26.71
CA ILE A 962 -9.65 19.78 25.31
C ILE A 962 -11.13 19.96 25.01
N ILE A 963 -11.44 20.75 23.99
CA ILE A 963 -12.81 21.07 23.54
C ILE A 963 -13.05 20.38 22.20
N HIS A 964 -14.11 19.59 22.13
CA HIS A 964 -14.61 18.97 20.91
C HIS A 964 -15.93 19.63 20.55
N ASN A 965 -15.91 20.52 19.56
CA ASN A 965 -17.11 21.16 19.05
C ASN A 965 -18.00 20.12 18.34
N LEU A 966 -19.31 20.23 18.52
CA LEU A 966 -20.29 19.29 18.01
C LEU A 966 -21.28 20.01 17.11
N ARG A 967 -21.83 19.27 16.14
CA ARG A 967 -22.83 19.81 15.22
C ARG A 967 -24.11 20.19 15.96
N LEU A 968 -24.62 21.37 15.67
CA LEU A 968 -25.85 21.91 16.25
C LEU A 968 -27.07 21.03 15.89
N PRO A 969 -27.83 20.53 16.88
CA PRO A 969 -29.24 20.22 16.66
C PRO A 969 -30.01 21.55 16.45
N GLU A 970 -30.99 21.57 15.55
CA GLU A 970 -31.88 22.73 15.41
C GLU A 970 -32.72 22.87 16.69
N ILE A 971 -32.35 23.79 17.58
CA ILE A 971 -33.11 24.13 18.79
C ILE A 971 -33.78 25.48 18.56
N LYS A 972 -35.12 25.52 18.63
CA LYS A 972 -35.88 26.76 18.49
C LYS A 972 -35.69 27.65 19.72
N SER A 973 -35.68 28.96 19.52
CA SER A 973 -35.48 29.95 20.59
C SER A 973 -36.59 29.84 21.66
N ASN A 974 -36.21 29.82 22.94
CA ASN A 974 -37.07 29.73 24.12
C ASN A 974 -37.78 28.38 24.37
N GLU A 975 -37.46 27.32 23.62
CA GLU A 975 -37.95 25.97 23.93
C GLU A 975 -36.93 25.21 24.81
N SER A 976 -37.44 24.35 25.70
CA SER A 976 -36.60 23.41 26.44
C SER A 976 -36.09 22.31 25.50
N TYR A 977 -34.90 21.80 25.78
CA TYR A 977 -34.31 20.68 25.03
C TYR A 977 -33.87 19.58 25.99
N ARG A 978 -33.87 18.33 25.50
CA ARG A 978 -33.61 17.14 26.32
C ARG A 978 -32.30 16.48 25.93
N ILE A 979 -31.47 16.21 26.93
CA ILE A 979 -30.17 15.52 26.78
C ILE A 979 -30.23 14.19 27.53
N GLY A 980 -29.87 13.11 26.84
CA GLY A 980 -29.63 11.81 27.45
C GLY A 980 -28.15 11.66 27.82
N VAL A 981 -27.87 11.19 29.03
CA VAL A 981 -26.52 10.84 29.50
C VAL A 981 -26.49 9.35 29.79
N PHE A 982 -25.60 8.63 29.12
CA PHE A 982 -25.39 7.20 29.32
C PHE A 982 -23.97 6.94 29.83
N LEU A 983 -23.87 6.42 31.04
CA LEU A 983 -22.64 5.91 31.63
C LEU A 983 -22.62 4.39 31.48
N ASP A 984 -21.53 3.88 30.93
CA ASP A 984 -21.18 2.47 30.93
C ASP A 984 -19.81 2.33 31.58
N TRP A 985 -19.85 2.34 32.92
CA TRP A 985 -18.66 2.37 33.76
C TRP A 985 -17.70 1.19 33.48
N PRO A 986 -18.16 -0.07 33.32
CA PRO A 986 -17.27 -1.20 33.06
C PRO A 986 -16.53 -1.10 31.73
N ALA A 987 -17.18 -0.55 30.69
CA ALA A 987 -16.53 -0.36 29.38
C ALA A 987 -15.74 0.95 29.29
N GLY A 988 -15.84 1.81 30.31
CA GLY A 988 -15.15 3.10 30.30
C GLY A 988 -15.78 4.13 29.36
N ILE A 989 -17.10 4.05 29.11
CA ILE A 989 -17.79 4.91 28.14
C ILE A 989 -18.74 5.87 28.87
N LEU A 990 -18.64 7.17 28.56
CA LEU A 990 -19.64 8.18 28.93
C LEU A 990 -20.14 8.86 27.65
N SER A 991 -21.39 8.62 27.29
CA SER A 991 -21.98 9.11 26.04
C SER A 991 -23.17 10.03 26.26
N PHE A 992 -23.31 10.99 25.35
CA PHE A 992 -24.35 12.01 25.37
C PHE A 992 -25.20 11.91 24.12
N TYR A 993 -26.51 12.11 24.28
CA TYR A 993 -27.51 12.01 23.22
C TYR A 993 -28.42 13.24 23.25
N ASN A 994 -28.77 13.74 22.06
CA ASN A 994 -29.88 14.67 21.92
C ASN A 994 -31.18 13.87 21.80
N ILE A 995 -32.24 14.33 22.46
CA ILE A 995 -33.56 13.67 22.43
C ILE A 995 -34.53 14.61 21.70
N SER A 996 -35.04 14.15 20.55
CA SER A 996 -36.03 14.90 19.78
C SER A 996 -37.33 15.08 20.57
N SER A 997 -37.82 16.31 20.68
CA SER A 997 -39.10 16.60 21.35
C SER A 997 -40.30 15.97 20.63
N GLU A 998 -40.25 15.83 19.30
CA GLU A 998 -41.36 15.32 18.48
C GLU A 998 -41.40 13.80 18.39
N SER A 999 -40.23 13.17 18.21
CA SER A 999 -40.13 11.72 17.92
C SER A 999 -39.58 10.90 19.08
N ASP A 1000 -39.12 11.55 20.16
CA ASP A 1000 -38.42 10.94 21.29
C ASP A 1000 -37.18 10.10 20.87
N LYS A 1001 -36.69 10.35 19.64
CA LYS A 1001 -35.55 9.66 19.04
C LYS A 1001 -34.24 10.16 19.62
N LEU A 1002 -33.37 9.21 19.97
CA LEU A 1002 -32.02 9.46 20.46
C LEU A 1002 -31.05 9.68 19.30
N THR A 1003 -30.35 10.81 19.32
CA THR A 1003 -29.26 11.12 18.37
C THR A 1003 -27.96 11.22 19.15
N HIS A 1004 -26.99 10.35 18.86
CA HIS A 1004 -25.68 10.39 19.52
C HIS A 1004 -24.96 11.72 19.22
N LEU A 1005 -24.48 12.38 20.28
CA LEU A 1005 -23.70 13.61 20.21
C LEU A 1005 -22.21 13.32 20.36
N TYR A 1006 -21.83 12.67 21.46
CA TYR A 1006 -20.42 12.42 21.78
C TYR A 1006 -20.24 11.33 22.82
N ALA A 1007 -19.14 10.56 22.73
CA ALA A 1007 -18.74 9.59 23.74
C ALA A 1007 -17.28 9.78 24.19
N PHE A 1008 -17.07 9.95 25.50
CA PHE A 1008 -15.76 9.85 26.12
C PHE A 1008 -15.41 8.38 26.35
N HIS A 1009 -14.12 8.06 26.16
CA HIS A 1009 -13.55 6.74 26.40
C HIS A 1009 -12.40 6.87 27.40
N THR A 1010 -12.52 6.23 28.55
CA THR A 1010 -11.52 6.29 29.62
C THR A 1010 -11.69 5.15 30.62
N THR A 1011 -10.64 4.77 31.33
CA THR A 1011 -10.77 3.83 32.45
C THR A 1011 -11.23 4.58 33.70
N PHE A 1012 -12.47 4.35 34.11
CA PHE A 1012 -12.97 4.89 35.37
C PHE A 1012 -12.38 4.14 36.56
N THR A 1013 -11.94 4.87 37.59
CA THR A 1013 -11.22 4.31 38.75
C THR A 1013 -12.02 4.40 40.05
N GLU A 1014 -13.05 5.23 40.07
CA GLU A 1014 -13.92 5.43 41.23
C GLU A 1014 -15.35 5.76 40.76
N PRO A 1015 -16.35 5.73 41.67
CA PRO A 1015 -17.73 6.07 41.33
C PRO A 1015 -17.83 7.48 40.75
N LEU A 1016 -18.71 7.65 39.76
CA LEU A 1016 -18.96 8.93 39.10
C LEU A 1016 -20.24 9.59 39.62
N TYR A 1017 -20.19 10.89 39.80
CA TYR A 1017 -21.29 11.71 40.27
C TYR A 1017 -21.75 12.61 39.12
N LEU A 1018 -23.06 12.67 38.87
CA LEU A 1018 -23.62 13.62 37.91
C LEU A 1018 -23.29 15.04 38.38
N GLY A 1019 -22.68 15.83 37.51
CA GLY A 1019 -22.28 17.21 37.78
C GLY A 1019 -22.97 18.17 36.82
N LEU A 1020 -23.58 19.20 37.39
CA LEU A 1020 -24.31 20.24 36.65
C LEU A 1020 -23.68 21.61 36.91
N ARG A 1021 -23.54 22.41 35.86
CA ARG A 1021 -23.08 23.80 35.97
C ARG A 1021 -23.91 24.74 35.10
N LEU A 1022 -24.26 25.90 35.66
CA LEU A 1022 -25.17 26.86 35.05
C LEU A 1022 -24.51 28.24 34.95
N GLN A 1023 -24.44 28.80 33.74
CA GLN A 1023 -23.73 30.06 33.51
C GLN A 1023 -24.65 31.29 33.58
N ALA A 1024 -25.80 31.25 32.88
CA ALA A 1024 -26.70 32.39 32.74
C ALA A 1024 -27.74 32.47 33.87
N PRO A 1025 -28.07 33.67 34.40
CA PRO A 1025 -29.24 33.85 35.26
C PRO A 1025 -30.47 33.30 34.54
N THR A 1026 -31.33 32.55 35.23
CA THR A 1026 -32.49 31.82 34.69
C THR A 1026 -32.21 30.57 33.85
N SER A 1027 -30.96 30.11 33.73
CA SER A 1027 -30.71 28.74 33.28
C SER A 1027 -31.31 27.76 34.29
N THR A 1028 -31.96 26.72 33.77
CA THR A 1028 -32.57 25.65 34.57
C THR A 1028 -32.20 24.30 33.98
N ILE A 1029 -31.92 23.34 34.86
CA ILE A 1029 -31.77 21.91 34.51
C ILE A 1029 -32.68 21.11 35.43
N SER A 1030 -33.49 20.23 34.85
CA SER A 1030 -34.41 19.35 35.56
C SER A 1030 -34.10 17.89 35.23
N LEU A 1031 -33.90 17.05 36.25
CA LEU A 1031 -33.77 15.60 36.08
C LEU A 1031 -35.15 15.00 35.78
N ILE A 1032 -35.31 14.35 34.63
CA ILE A 1032 -36.61 13.79 34.22
C ILE A 1032 -36.82 12.44 34.91
N VAL A 1033 -37.96 12.30 35.57
CA VAL A 1033 -38.44 11.05 36.18
C VAL A 1033 -39.53 10.46 35.27
N LYS A 1034 -39.32 9.25 34.74
CA LYS A 1034 -40.22 8.59 33.79
C LYS A 1034 -40.70 7.23 34.27
#